data_AF-A0A524PM37-F1
#
_entry.id   AF-A0A524PM37-F1
#
_cell.length_a   1.000
_cell.length_b   1.000
_cell.length_c   1.000
_cell.angle_alpha   90.00
_cell.angle_beta   90.00
_cell.angle_gamma   90.00
#
_symmetry.space_group_name_H-M   'P 1'
#
loop_
_entity.id
_entity.type
_entity.pdbx_description
1 polymer ?
#
loop_
_entity_poly.entity_id
_entity_poly.type
_entity_poly.pdbx_seq_one_letter_code
_entity_poly.pdbx_strand_id
1 'polypeptide(L)'
;MICPNCQMVNTDDANFCMNCNYRISVVCSRCSRRVPSQAKFCDRCGLSLDQPSQGMKSLSLPHQITPAKMPVAPATAPATTSPQTMPPSPDSDPAESLEIKTPAAESPLSQFIPRELMTKLESARASSAMVGERRVVTMLFCDVKGSTSAAEQLDPEEWSEIINGAFEHMIKPVYTYEGTVARLMGDSILAFFGAPLAHEDDPQRAVLAGLDIMTRITPYREKVMRDWGIDLNLRVGINTGLVVVGAVGSDLRMEYTALGDAINLASRMEQTAAPGTVQIAYDTYKLVKPLFEFAELGGIEVKGKEEPVLAYRVLQRKMSVGRVRGVEGLHARMVGREDEMQTLRGVVDDLKQGVGRIVVVLGEAGLGKSRLVSEAQQYLESQAGYNSNWYEMSSLSYETHQAYGLVQRLIRRVSGIGYDDAPRVMEKKLTSLVESLPMENRPRAKQLFEALFGLVNNNGGPALEGESFEIELSEALQQWLRMRFSEQPTVLVFDDMHWSDPASINLIQQLLQLTTELPLVVICAMRAERQASAWQIKTAADDEFHHRYTEISLRPLSASESNELLNRLLAIPEIPDSLRANVLEKSAGNPFFVEEVVRTLIENGVVVPEERVLDGDTKRYWVATSDAADFNIPDNLQSLLAARMDQLEEATRATLQLASVIGRNFYLRVLQAVNKASPELDQHLGTLLRLDMIRESARVPEVEYSFRNPLTQEAVYKTILHKHRQEFHHQVGEVMEALYQERIDGLFGLLAHHFTLAGEHAKAIEYCRLAAHQAVAVYAYSEAAQNLNNALKLLKPDKNLETHLVVVEELADVCCLVRDFAEAISLYQQALDLLSSMADADNIRAVRLHRKIVEIATEAKWSVDADAYQKVSAVSQKSQASLRDSLQAMEDEPPHAETVHLLAALSVDAWRVQTPPDWEAAQRFAKRAVEMAEGLANAVLLSQALGALANVLDGQSLLRENLQVAQRRLEISQSADFSDPREVIDAQRGAGVALMYVGEYVKALPFLQKAEELATEIRSPDQIANALGIQAQCLFRLDRWDKVLAIEEKWRDLDLRYTRQRVGET
;
A
#
# COMPACT_ATOMS: atom_id res chain seq x y z
N MET A 1 -38.50 -5.68 -9.23
CA MET A 1 -38.48 -6.41 -7.94
C MET A 1 -37.94 -5.53 -6.81
N ILE A 2 -38.42 -5.72 -5.58
CA ILE A 2 -37.89 -5.03 -4.38
C ILE A 2 -36.72 -5.83 -3.79
N CYS A 3 -35.66 -5.16 -3.34
CA CYS A 3 -34.53 -5.80 -2.66
C CYS A 3 -34.87 -6.09 -1.19
N PRO A 4 -34.74 -7.34 -0.70
CA PRO A 4 -35.06 -7.66 0.69
C PRO A 4 -34.05 -7.08 1.69
N ASN A 5 -32.84 -6.71 1.25
CA ASN A 5 -31.76 -6.19 2.10
C ASN A 5 -31.88 -4.67 2.36
N CYS A 6 -32.24 -3.88 1.34
CA CYS A 6 -32.31 -2.40 1.45
C CYS A 6 -33.62 -1.77 0.95
N GLN A 7 -34.65 -2.57 0.65
CA GLN A 7 -35.98 -2.14 0.17
C GLN A 7 -36.00 -1.31 -1.15
N MET A 8 -34.86 -1.12 -1.81
CA MET A 8 -34.76 -0.48 -3.12
C MET A 8 -35.61 -1.22 -4.17
N VAL A 9 -36.34 -0.47 -5.00
CA VAL A 9 -37.03 -1.01 -6.19
C VAL A 9 -36.02 -1.13 -7.34
N ASN A 10 -35.95 -2.30 -7.95
CA ASN A 10 -35.08 -2.62 -9.09
C ASN A 10 -35.94 -3.12 -10.25
N THR A 11 -35.41 -3.16 -11.46
CA THR A 11 -36.10 -3.77 -12.61
C THR A 11 -36.34 -5.28 -12.40
N ASP A 12 -37.26 -5.89 -13.16
CA ASP A 12 -37.61 -7.31 -13.01
C ASP A 12 -36.63 -8.27 -13.71
N ASP A 13 -35.70 -7.74 -14.48
CA ASP A 13 -34.57 -8.46 -15.09
C ASP A 13 -33.25 -8.30 -14.29
N ALA A 14 -33.26 -7.54 -13.19
CA ALA A 14 -32.09 -7.35 -12.34
C ALA A 14 -31.70 -8.64 -11.59
N ASN A 15 -30.42 -9.03 -11.71
CA ASN A 15 -29.82 -10.14 -10.96
C ASN A 15 -29.34 -9.70 -9.56
N PHE A 16 -28.87 -8.45 -9.45
CA PHE A 16 -28.34 -7.83 -8.23
C PHE A 16 -29.02 -6.48 -7.98
N CYS A 17 -29.08 -6.05 -6.73
CA CYS A 17 -29.69 -4.78 -6.35
C CYS A 17 -28.78 -3.60 -6.69
N MET A 18 -29.33 -2.62 -7.41
CA MET A 18 -28.61 -1.41 -7.86
C MET A 18 -28.13 -0.48 -6.73
N ASN A 19 -28.59 -0.69 -5.49
CA ASN A 19 -28.22 0.14 -4.33
C ASN A 19 -27.25 -0.55 -3.36
N CYS A 20 -27.32 -1.89 -3.20
CA CYS A 20 -26.50 -2.60 -2.19
C CYS A 20 -25.81 -3.87 -2.71
N ASN A 21 -25.81 -4.10 -4.03
CA ASN A 21 -25.28 -5.29 -4.71
C ASN A 21 -25.82 -6.66 -4.21
N TYR A 22 -26.83 -6.67 -3.32
CA TYR A 22 -27.46 -7.91 -2.85
C TYR A 22 -28.13 -8.63 -4.02
N ARG A 23 -27.80 -9.91 -4.22
CA ARG A 23 -28.38 -10.73 -5.30
C ARG A 23 -29.88 -10.89 -5.09
N ILE A 24 -30.69 -10.50 -6.07
CA ILE A 24 -32.18 -10.48 -5.98
C ILE A 24 -32.87 -11.51 -6.87
N SER A 25 -32.21 -12.01 -7.94
CA SER A 25 -32.68 -13.21 -8.66
C SER A 25 -31.57 -14.23 -8.92
N VAL A 26 -32.00 -15.48 -9.09
CA VAL A 26 -31.19 -16.63 -9.51
C VAL A 26 -31.85 -17.26 -10.73
N VAL A 27 -31.04 -17.61 -11.73
CA VAL A 27 -31.50 -18.35 -12.91
C VAL A 27 -31.35 -19.84 -12.63
N CYS A 28 -32.44 -20.60 -12.70
CA CYS A 28 -32.41 -22.05 -12.53
C CYS A 28 -31.65 -22.73 -13.68
N SER A 29 -30.51 -23.34 -13.37
CA SER A 29 -29.61 -24.00 -14.33
C SER A 29 -30.26 -25.11 -15.17
N ARG A 30 -31.36 -25.72 -14.69
CA ARG A 30 -32.08 -26.80 -15.40
C ARG A 30 -33.13 -26.32 -16.42
N CYS A 31 -33.64 -25.09 -16.31
CA CYS A 31 -34.76 -24.64 -17.16
C CYS A 31 -34.77 -23.12 -17.49
N SER A 32 -33.69 -22.42 -17.15
CA SER A 32 -33.47 -20.97 -17.37
C SER A 32 -34.53 -20.04 -16.79
N ARG A 33 -35.39 -20.55 -15.90
CA ARG A 33 -36.39 -19.77 -15.17
C ARG A 33 -35.70 -18.92 -14.11
N ARG A 34 -35.86 -17.59 -14.20
CA ARG A 34 -35.55 -16.67 -13.10
C ARG A 34 -36.50 -16.93 -11.94
N VAL A 35 -35.97 -16.98 -10.71
CA VAL A 35 -36.73 -16.97 -9.46
C VAL A 35 -36.08 -16.00 -8.46
N PRO A 36 -36.79 -15.53 -7.42
CA PRO A 36 -36.20 -14.70 -6.36
C PRO A 36 -34.98 -15.37 -5.72
N SER A 37 -34.00 -14.60 -5.26
CA SER A 37 -32.78 -15.15 -4.65
C SER A 37 -32.99 -15.92 -3.34
N GLN A 38 -34.15 -15.78 -2.71
CA GLN A 38 -34.59 -16.55 -1.53
C GLN A 38 -35.32 -17.86 -1.90
N ALA A 39 -35.55 -18.13 -3.20
CA ALA A 39 -36.31 -19.29 -3.65
C ALA A 39 -35.43 -20.55 -3.67
N LYS A 40 -35.49 -21.32 -2.57
CA LYS A 40 -34.75 -22.58 -2.38
C LYS A 40 -34.95 -23.62 -3.49
N PHE A 41 -36.06 -23.52 -4.23
CA PHE A 41 -36.38 -24.37 -5.37
C PHE A 41 -36.89 -23.52 -6.54
N CYS A 42 -36.61 -23.98 -7.76
CA CYS A 42 -37.22 -23.41 -8.96
C CYS A 42 -38.72 -23.77 -9.03
N ASP A 43 -39.56 -22.74 -8.98
CA ASP A 43 -41.03 -22.78 -9.11
C ASP A 43 -41.53 -23.63 -10.29
N ARG A 44 -40.80 -23.65 -11.40
CA ARG A 44 -41.18 -24.30 -12.66
C ARG A 44 -40.70 -25.74 -12.81
N CYS A 45 -39.60 -26.15 -12.19
CA CYS A 45 -39.00 -27.48 -12.43
C CYS A 45 -38.55 -28.25 -11.18
N GLY A 46 -38.74 -27.70 -9.98
CA GLY A 46 -38.43 -28.35 -8.71
C GLY A 46 -36.95 -28.57 -8.41
N LEU A 47 -36.03 -28.02 -9.22
CA LEU A 47 -34.60 -28.07 -8.93
C LEU A 47 -34.30 -27.24 -7.67
N SER A 48 -33.59 -27.83 -6.70
CA SER A 48 -33.01 -27.08 -5.57
C SER A 48 -31.96 -26.08 -6.07
N LEU A 49 -31.94 -24.88 -5.51
CA LEU A 49 -31.01 -23.81 -5.89
C LEU A 49 -30.00 -23.45 -4.78
N ASP A 50 -30.20 -23.99 -3.57
CA ASP A 50 -29.37 -23.73 -2.38
C ASP A 50 -28.03 -24.51 -2.37
N GLN A 51 -27.74 -25.36 -3.37
CA GLN A 51 -26.53 -26.18 -3.40
C GLN A 51 -25.92 -26.31 -4.81
N PRO A 52 -24.57 -26.36 -4.95
CA PRO A 52 -23.91 -26.79 -6.17
C PRO A 52 -24.20 -28.28 -6.45
N SER A 53 -24.13 -28.67 -7.71
CA SER A 53 -24.77 -29.90 -8.20
C SER A 53 -24.07 -31.22 -7.82
N GLN A 54 -24.73 -32.05 -6.99
CA GLN A 54 -24.76 -33.52 -7.12
C GLN A 54 -25.77 -34.19 -6.14
N GLY A 55 -26.27 -35.40 -6.46
CA GLY A 55 -26.76 -36.38 -5.46
C GLY A 55 -28.19 -36.26 -4.91
N MET A 56 -29.11 -37.11 -5.38
CA MET A 56 -30.48 -37.33 -4.89
C MET A 56 -30.67 -37.57 -3.36
N LYS A 57 -31.77 -36.99 -2.80
CA LYS A 57 -32.61 -37.48 -1.64
C LYS A 57 -31.94 -37.46 -0.23
N SER A 58 -32.61 -37.37 0.94
CA SER A 58 -33.97 -36.97 1.43
C SER A 58 -34.01 -37.20 2.99
N LEU A 59 -34.92 -36.75 3.87
CA LEU A 59 -36.20 -36.01 3.82
C LEU A 59 -36.61 -35.55 5.27
N SER A 60 -37.22 -34.35 5.46
CA SER A 60 -38.12 -33.92 6.57
C SER A 60 -37.64 -33.91 8.05
N LEU A 61 -38.18 -33.16 9.05
CA LEU A 61 -39.00 -31.92 9.19
C LEU A 61 -38.83 -31.40 10.68
N PRO A 62 -39.34 -30.21 11.10
CA PRO A 62 -38.81 -29.45 12.27
C PRO A 62 -39.79 -29.24 13.45
N HIS A 63 -39.37 -28.48 14.48
CA HIS A 63 -40.25 -27.48 15.14
C HIS A 63 -39.51 -26.31 15.84
N GLN A 64 -40.27 -25.31 16.30
CA GLN A 64 -39.84 -24.02 16.86
C GLN A 64 -40.03 -23.96 18.39
N ILE A 65 -39.51 -22.92 19.07
CA ILE A 65 -40.19 -22.13 20.14
C ILE A 65 -39.32 -20.94 20.62
N THR A 66 -39.97 -19.86 21.08
CA THR A 66 -39.43 -18.63 21.73
C THR A 66 -40.49 -18.08 22.69
N PRO A 67 -40.34 -16.96 23.44
CA PRO A 67 -39.18 -16.32 24.14
C PRO A 67 -39.50 -16.00 25.64
N ALA A 68 -38.61 -15.33 26.42
CA ALA A 68 -39.01 -14.32 27.46
C ALA A 68 -37.87 -13.57 28.24
N LYS A 69 -37.90 -12.22 28.16
CA LYS A 69 -37.78 -11.17 29.22
C LYS A 69 -36.55 -10.94 30.14
N MET A 70 -36.33 -9.65 30.45
CA MET A 70 -35.35 -9.01 31.38
C MET A 70 -35.98 -8.77 32.80
N PRO A 71 -35.26 -8.24 33.84
CA PRO A 71 -35.01 -6.78 34.03
C PRO A 71 -33.64 -6.40 34.68
N VAL A 72 -33.51 -5.22 35.34
CA VAL A 72 -32.27 -4.40 35.49
C VAL A 72 -32.16 -3.62 36.85
N ALA A 73 -30.94 -3.19 37.25
CA ALA A 73 -30.56 -2.09 38.21
C ALA A 73 -30.61 -2.30 39.75
N PRO A 74 -29.99 -1.43 40.62
CA PRO A 74 -28.67 -0.71 40.52
C PRO A 74 -27.87 -0.45 41.86
N ALA A 75 -26.63 0.08 41.71
CA ALA A 75 -25.91 1.11 42.53
C ALA A 75 -25.46 0.92 44.02
N THR A 76 -24.21 1.34 44.36
CA THR A 76 -23.84 2.45 45.32
C THR A 76 -22.32 2.52 45.68
N ALA A 77 -21.88 3.62 46.32
CA ALA A 77 -20.54 3.96 46.89
C ALA A 77 -20.75 4.71 48.24
N PRO A 78 -19.79 5.34 49.03
CA PRO A 78 -18.45 5.90 48.68
C PRO A 78 -17.34 5.94 49.81
N ALA A 79 -16.27 6.74 49.60
CA ALA A 79 -15.57 7.66 50.56
C ALA A 79 -14.21 7.36 51.28
N THR A 80 -13.15 8.04 50.79
CA THR A 80 -12.11 8.88 51.49
C THR A 80 -11.24 8.41 52.68
N THR A 81 -9.90 8.63 52.60
CA THR A 81 -9.09 9.60 53.42
C THR A 81 -7.56 9.58 53.11
N SER A 82 -6.80 10.59 53.60
CA SER A 82 -5.31 10.80 53.52
C SER A 82 -4.91 11.91 54.54
N PRO A 83 -3.66 12.47 54.68
CA PRO A 83 -2.30 12.16 54.16
C PRO A 83 -1.13 12.29 55.22
N GLN A 84 0.14 12.45 54.77
CA GLN A 84 1.36 12.96 55.49
C GLN A 84 2.11 12.01 56.49
N THR A 85 3.42 12.11 56.82
CA THR A 85 4.51 13.13 56.59
C THR A 85 5.94 12.49 56.59
N MET A 86 7.00 13.23 56.18
CA MET A 86 8.45 12.87 56.31
C MET A 86 9.06 13.26 57.69
N PRO A 87 10.36 12.95 58.03
CA PRO A 87 11.52 13.80 57.66
C PRO A 87 12.86 12.98 57.40
N PRO A 88 14.14 13.39 57.64
CA PRO A 88 15.21 13.25 56.62
C PRO A 88 16.56 12.58 57.09
N SER A 89 17.66 12.80 56.32
CA SER A 89 19.01 12.16 56.34
C SER A 89 19.96 12.53 57.51
N PRO A 90 21.18 11.94 57.58
CA PRO A 90 22.38 12.62 57.01
C PRO A 90 23.46 11.71 56.35
N ASP A 91 24.55 12.35 55.91
CA ASP A 91 25.58 11.92 54.93
C ASP A 91 26.72 11.00 55.45
N SER A 92 27.44 10.31 54.52
CA SER A 92 28.93 10.26 54.50
C SER A 92 29.50 9.71 53.17
N ASP A 93 30.72 10.16 52.83
CA ASP A 93 31.46 10.05 51.55
C ASP A 93 31.94 8.63 51.12
N PRO A 94 32.45 8.46 49.87
CA PRO A 94 32.67 7.14 49.23
C PRO A 94 34.05 6.51 49.49
N ALA A 95 34.13 5.19 49.25
CA ALA A 95 35.39 4.45 49.12
C ALA A 95 35.27 3.30 48.09
N GLU A 96 36.32 3.07 47.30
CA GLU A 96 36.44 1.87 46.47
C GLU A 96 36.79 0.65 47.34
N SER A 97 36.06 -0.46 47.19
CA SER A 97 36.50 -1.75 47.73
C SER A 97 36.07 -2.92 46.85
N LEU A 98 37.08 -3.59 46.27
CA LEU A 98 37.00 -4.84 45.50
C LEU A 98 36.01 -5.87 46.09
N GLU A 99 34.85 -6.05 45.44
CA GLU A 99 34.00 -7.21 45.76
C GLU A 99 34.55 -8.48 45.11
N ILE A 100 34.88 -9.44 45.99
CA ILE A 100 35.31 -10.78 45.62
C ILE A 100 34.11 -11.52 45.02
N LYS A 101 34.30 -12.14 43.84
CA LYS A 101 33.31 -13.03 43.21
C LYS A 101 33.04 -14.25 44.09
N THR A 102 32.10 -14.10 45.02
CA THR A 102 31.41 -15.23 45.65
C THR A 102 30.49 -15.84 44.60
N PRO A 103 30.52 -17.16 44.34
CA PRO A 103 29.54 -17.78 43.46
C PRO A 103 28.14 -17.52 44.01
N ALA A 104 27.24 -16.95 43.20
CA ALA A 104 25.84 -16.86 43.58
C ALA A 104 25.33 -18.28 43.83
N ALA A 105 24.81 -18.54 45.04
CA ALA A 105 24.17 -19.81 45.34
C ALA A 105 22.99 -20.00 44.36
N GLU A 106 22.96 -21.12 43.64
CA GLU A 106 21.89 -21.39 42.68
C GLU A 106 20.54 -21.31 43.40
N SER A 107 19.73 -20.32 43.02
CA SER A 107 18.39 -20.14 43.59
C SER A 107 17.59 -21.45 43.41
N PRO A 108 16.84 -21.94 44.41
CA PRO A 108 16.08 -23.18 44.28
C PRO A 108 15.06 -23.15 43.13
N LEU A 109 14.72 -21.97 42.59
CA LEU A 109 13.93 -21.81 41.36
C LEU A 109 14.60 -22.43 40.10
N SER A 110 15.93 -22.54 40.05
CA SER A 110 16.66 -23.14 38.92
C SER A 110 16.38 -24.63 38.73
N GLN A 111 15.82 -25.29 39.76
CA GLN A 111 15.45 -26.70 39.73
C GLN A 111 14.08 -26.94 39.06
N PHE A 112 13.30 -25.89 38.83
CA PHE A 112 11.91 -25.97 38.35
C PHE A 112 11.65 -25.30 37.00
N ILE A 113 12.67 -24.65 36.40
CA ILE A 113 12.56 -23.90 35.15
C ILE A 113 13.73 -24.28 34.23
N PRO A 114 13.50 -24.67 32.95
CA PRO A 114 14.58 -24.97 32.00
C PRO A 114 15.55 -23.80 31.84
N ARG A 115 16.85 -24.06 31.62
CA ARG A 115 17.88 -23.01 31.53
C ARG A 115 17.63 -22.05 30.37
N GLU A 116 16.99 -22.53 29.31
CA GLU A 116 16.64 -21.80 28.09
C GLU A 116 15.46 -20.86 28.37
N LEU A 117 14.51 -21.30 29.21
CA LEU A 117 13.38 -20.48 29.66
C LEU A 117 13.82 -19.50 30.76
N MET A 118 14.73 -19.88 31.65
CA MET A 118 15.39 -18.98 32.60
C MET A 118 16.12 -17.86 31.85
N THR A 119 16.99 -18.19 30.88
CA THR A 119 17.72 -17.20 30.08
C THR A 119 16.76 -16.20 29.40
N LYS A 120 15.62 -16.65 28.88
CA LYS A 120 14.60 -15.76 28.27
C LYS A 120 13.75 -14.98 29.29
N LEU A 121 13.48 -15.53 30.47
CA LEU A 121 12.82 -14.80 31.57
C LEU A 121 13.76 -13.78 32.22
N GLU A 122 15.06 -14.03 32.21
CA GLU A 122 16.11 -13.13 32.69
C GLU A 122 16.42 -12.03 31.65
N SER A 123 16.50 -12.35 30.35
CA SER A 123 16.64 -11.32 29.30
C SER A 123 15.41 -10.40 29.24
N ALA A 124 14.20 -10.96 29.29
CA ALA A 124 12.96 -10.18 29.33
C ALA A 124 12.76 -9.37 30.62
N ARG A 125 13.44 -9.75 31.73
CA ARG A 125 13.53 -8.92 32.94
C ARG A 125 14.59 -7.82 32.84
N ALA A 126 15.72 -8.09 32.18
CA ALA A 126 16.81 -7.13 32.02
C ALA A 126 16.50 -6.01 31.02
N SER A 127 15.70 -6.28 29.99
CA SER A 127 15.41 -5.33 28.90
C SER A 127 14.19 -4.43 29.10
N SER A 128 13.36 -4.68 30.12
CA SER A 128 11.97 -4.19 30.24
C SER A 128 11.06 -4.53 29.04
N ALA A 129 11.55 -5.31 28.07
CA ALA A 129 10.89 -5.59 26.82
C ALA A 129 10.25 -6.99 26.86
N MET A 130 9.20 -7.16 27.68
CA MET A 130 8.31 -8.34 27.63
C MET A 130 7.42 -8.28 26.38
N VAL A 131 8.07 -8.31 25.21
CA VAL A 131 7.45 -8.30 23.88
C VAL A 131 6.80 -9.65 23.65
N GLY A 132 5.47 -9.69 23.74
CA GLY A 132 4.71 -10.80 23.17
C GLY A 132 4.90 -10.87 21.66
N GLU A 133 4.80 -12.06 21.07
CA GLU A 133 5.07 -12.30 19.65
C GLU A 133 3.94 -13.11 18.98
N ARG A 134 3.64 -12.80 17.72
CA ARG A 134 2.65 -13.54 16.92
C ARG A 134 3.33 -14.69 16.20
N ARG A 135 3.14 -15.91 16.69
CA ARG A 135 3.71 -17.13 16.11
C ARG A 135 2.69 -18.26 16.06
N VAL A 136 2.93 -19.21 15.15
CA VAL A 136 2.21 -20.49 15.14
C VAL A 136 2.87 -21.40 16.18
N VAL A 137 2.07 -21.97 17.08
CA VAL A 137 2.53 -22.82 18.18
C VAL A 137 1.68 -24.08 18.19
N THR A 138 2.24 -25.20 18.62
CA THR A 138 1.48 -26.38 19.02
C THR A 138 1.37 -26.45 20.54
N MET A 139 0.14 -26.49 21.04
CA MET A 139 -0.17 -26.48 22.47
C MET A 139 -0.70 -27.86 22.86
N LEU A 140 -0.15 -28.43 23.93
CA LEU A 140 -0.53 -29.71 24.51
C LEU A 140 -1.13 -29.47 25.89
N PHE A 141 -2.34 -29.96 26.11
CA PHE A 141 -2.95 -30.13 27.43
C PHE A 141 -2.96 -31.61 27.80
N CYS A 142 -2.69 -31.93 29.07
CA CYS A 142 -2.88 -33.28 29.62
C CYS A 142 -3.52 -33.20 31.02
N ASP A 143 -4.45 -34.11 31.31
CA ASP A 143 -5.39 -34.05 32.44
C ASP A 143 -5.61 -35.42 33.09
N VAL A 144 -5.90 -35.46 34.40
CA VAL A 144 -6.22 -36.69 35.17
C VAL A 144 -7.74 -36.90 35.21
N LYS A 145 -8.22 -37.84 34.38
CA LYS A 145 -9.65 -38.10 34.22
C LYS A 145 -10.28 -38.62 35.52
N GLY A 146 -11.13 -37.79 36.14
CA GLY A 146 -11.90 -38.13 37.35
C GLY A 146 -11.23 -37.70 38.66
N SER A 147 -10.18 -36.88 38.59
CA SER A 147 -9.45 -36.32 39.73
C SER A 147 -10.33 -35.79 40.87
N THR A 148 -11.35 -34.99 40.58
CA THR A 148 -12.25 -34.42 41.60
C THR A 148 -12.91 -35.50 42.46
N SER A 149 -13.46 -36.55 41.83
CA SER A 149 -14.12 -37.64 42.55
C SER A 149 -13.15 -38.56 43.29
N ALA A 150 -11.87 -38.59 42.91
CA ALA A 150 -10.83 -39.32 43.64
C ALA A 150 -10.32 -38.51 44.85
N ALA A 151 -10.13 -37.19 44.70
CA ALA A 151 -9.77 -36.27 45.77
C ALA A 151 -10.86 -36.14 46.86
N GLU A 152 -12.12 -36.44 46.54
CA GLU A 152 -13.22 -36.56 47.51
C GLU A 152 -13.21 -37.88 48.30
N GLN A 153 -12.37 -38.86 47.93
CA GLN A 153 -12.35 -40.22 48.49
C GLN A 153 -11.04 -40.61 49.21
N LEU A 154 -9.96 -39.83 49.07
CA LEU A 154 -8.67 -40.01 49.74
C LEU A 154 -8.37 -38.88 50.71
N ASP A 155 -7.32 -39.06 51.53
CA ASP A 155 -6.72 -37.93 52.23
C ASP A 155 -5.98 -36.98 51.24
N PRO A 156 -6.00 -35.65 51.45
CA PRO A 156 -5.26 -34.70 50.63
C PRO A 156 -3.76 -34.97 50.50
N GLU A 157 -3.10 -35.55 51.51
CA GLU A 157 -1.67 -35.92 51.43
C GLU A 157 -1.45 -37.10 50.47
N GLU A 158 -2.30 -38.14 50.56
CA GLU A 158 -2.26 -39.29 49.64
C GLU A 158 -2.56 -38.88 48.20
N TRP A 159 -3.57 -38.03 48.00
CA TRP A 159 -3.89 -37.49 46.67
C TRP A 159 -2.75 -36.62 46.11
N SER A 160 -2.04 -35.89 46.97
CA SER A 160 -0.85 -35.13 46.56
C SER A 160 0.32 -36.04 46.16
N GLU A 161 0.55 -37.18 46.84
CA GLU A 161 1.55 -38.17 46.39
C GLU A 161 1.19 -38.72 45.00
N ILE A 162 -0.07 -39.08 44.78
CA ILE A 162 -0.57 -39.62 43.50
C ILE A 162 -0.39 -38.62 42.35
N ILE A 163 -0.73 -37.34 42.57
CA ILE A 163 -0.59 -36.31 41.54
C ILE A 163 0.88 -35.92 41.29
N ASN A 164 1.71 -35.83 42.34
CA ASN A 164 3.13 -35.53 42.17
C ASN A 164 3.86 -36.64 41.39
N GLY A 165 3.59 -37.91 41.68
CA GLY A 165 4.12 -39.03 40.90
C GLY A 165 3.60 -39.03 39.46
N ALA A 166 2.32 -38.72 39.23
CA ALA A 166 1.77 -38.58 37.88
C ALA A 166 2.47 -37.46 37.08
N PHE A 167 2.85 -36.35 37.71
CA PHE A 167 3.60 -35.28 37.06
C PHE A 167 4.99 -35.71 36.57
N GLU A 168 5.72 -36.59 37.26
CA GLU A 168 6.99 -37.12 36.74
C GLU A 168 6.82 -37.83 35.39
N HIS A 169 5.73 -38.57 35.22
CA HIS A 169 5.39 -39.28 33.99
C HIS A 169 4.83 -38.34 32.89
N MET A 170 4.16 -37.24 33.26
CA MET A 170 3.63 -36.24 32.32
C MET A 170 4.69 -35.24 31.82
N ILE A 171 5.57 -34.75 32.69
CA ILE A 171 6.53 -33.68 32.39
C ILE A 171 7.74 -34.20 31.59
N LYS A 172 8.24 -35.40 31.92
CA LYS A 172 9.47 -35.94 31.33
C LYS A 172 9.40 -36.14 29.81
N PRO A 173 8.30 -36.62 29.21
CA PRO A 173 8.15 -36.67 27.75
C PRO A 173 8.18 -35.29 27.08
N VAL A 174 7.57 -34.26 27.68
CA VAL A 174 7.53 -32.90 27.10
C VAL A 174 8.94 -32.39 26.85
N TYR A 175 9.82 -32.46 27.87
CA TYR A 175 11.22 -32.09 27.71
C TYR A 175 12.03 -33.07 26.83
N THR A 176 11.66 -34.35 26.77
CA THR A 176 12.30 -35.33 25.87
C THR A 176 12.13 -34.96 24.39
N TYR A 177 11.07 -34.22 24.03
CA TYR A 177 10.82 -33.73 22.67
C TYR A 177 11.04 -32.21 22.52
N GLU A 178 11.84 -31.62 23.42
CA GLU A 178 12.22 -30.19 23.48
C GLU A 178 11.03 -29.21 23.56
N GLY A 179 9.90 -29.68 24.07
CA GLY A 179 8.76 -28.84 24.46
C GLY A 179 8.98 -28.17 25.81
N THR A 180 8.30 -27.05 26.04
CA THR A 180 8.33 -26.30 27.29
C THR A 180 7.04 -26.52 28.07
N VAL A 181 7.11 -26.99 29.33
CA VAL A 181 5.96 -26.94 30.25
C VAL A 181 5.75 -25.48 30.65
N ALA A 182 4.65 -24.89 30.21
CA ALA A 182 4.33 -23.49 30.46
C ALA A 182 3.63 -23.30 31.80
N ARG A 183 2.78 -24.25 32.21
CA ARG A 183 2.02 -24.15 33.47
C ARG A 183 1.56 -25.52 33.99
N LEU A 184 1.61 -25.69 35.31
CA LEU A 184 0.89 -26.74 36.05
C LEU A 184 -0.46 -26.17 36.54
N MET A 185 -1.54 -26.93 36.37
CA MET A 185 -2.91 -26.47 36.56
C MET A 185 -3.72 -27.50 37.38
N GLY A 186 -3.43 -27.56 38.68
CA GLY A 186 -4.03 -28.52 39.60
C GLY A 186 -3.45 -29.91 39.38
N ASP A 187 -4.20 -30.76 38.69
CA ASP A 187 -3.88 -32.11 38.23
C ASP A 187 -3.52 -32.19 36.73
N SER A 188 -3.60 -31.06 36.02
CA SER A 188 -3.33 -30.96 34.57
C SER A 188 -2.04 -30.20 34.24
N ILE A 189 -1.46 -30.45 33.06
CA ILE A 189 -0.33 -29.69 32.50
C ILE A 189 -0.70 -28.97 31.20
N LEU A 190 -0.08 -27.81 30.99
CA LEU A 190 -0.02 -27.09 29.71
C LEU A 190 1.44 -27.01 29.24
N ALA A 191 1.69 -27.45 28.01
CA ALA A 191 2.99 -27.38 27.34
C ALA A 191 2.90 -26.73 25.95
N PHE A 192 4.00 -26.10 25.51
CA PHE A 192 4.16 -25.51 24.19
C PHE A 192 5.31 -26.17 23.43
N PHE A 193 5.12 -26.31 22.12
CA PHE A 193 6.10 -26.67 21.11
C PHE A 193 5.99 -25.59 20.03
N GLY A 194 7.08 -24.91 19.68
CA GLY A 194 7.05 -23.68 18.88
C GLY A 194 7.21 -22.39 19.69
N ALA A 195 7.26 -22.50 21.02
CA ALA A 195 7.60 -21.41 21.93
C ALA A 195 8.26 -21.95 23.20
N PRO A 196 9.35 -21.34 23.71
CA PRO A 196 10.01 -20.12 23.22
C PRO A 196 11.03 -20.37 22.09
N LEU A 197 11.19 -21.62 21.65
CA LEU A 197 11.99 -22.05 20.50
C LEU A 197 11.07 -22.76 19.50
N ALA A 198 11.38 -22.67 18.21
CA ALA A 198 10.57 -23.26 17.14
C ALA A 198 11.36 -24.23 16.25
N HIS A 199 10.66 -25.26 15.82
CA HIS A 199 11.15 -26.36 15.01
C HIS A 199 10.09 -26.72 13.96
N GLU A 200 10.50 -27.08 12.76
CA GLU A 200 9.58 -27.41 11.63
C GLU A 200 8.70 -28.65 11.92
N ASP A 201 9.04 -29.38 12.99
CA ASP A 201 8.43 -30.60 13.48
C ASP A 201 7.76 -30.43 14.87
N ASP A 202 7.54 -29.21 15.37
CA ASP A 202 6.80 -28.96 16.63
C ASP A 202 5.43 -29.67 16.74
N PRO A 203 4.59 -29.75 15.67
CA PRO A 203 3.36 -30.55 15.71
C PRO A 203 3.62 -32.04 15.94
N GLN A 204 4.68 -32.59 15.32
CA GLN A 204 5.12 -33.96 15.51
C GLN A 204 5.64 -34.18 16.94
N ARG A 205 6.45 -33.26 17.46
CA ARG A 205 7.04 -33.31 18.81
C ARG A 205 5.98 -33.32 19.90
N ALA A 206 4.95 -32.48 19.77
CA ALA A 206 3.80 -32.49 20.67
C ALA A 206 3.07 -33.83 20.64
N VAL A 207 2.82 -34.40 19.45
CA VAL A 207 2.14 -35.70 19.30
C VAL A 207 3.00 -36.86 19.84
N LEU A 208 4.31 -36.83 19.65
CA LEU A 208 5.25 -37.78 20.25
C LEU A 208 5.20 -37.71 21.79
N ALA A 209 5.26 -36.50 22.36
CA ALA A 209 5.14 -36.31 23.80
C ALA A 209 3.80 -36.86 24.33
N GLY A 210 2.69 -36.57 23.66
CA GLY A 210 1.37 -37.10 24.04
C GLY A 210 1.29 -38.63 24.07
N LEU A 211 1.86 -39.32 23.07
CA LEU A 211 1.89 -40.79 23.01
C LEU A 211 2.83 -41.40 24.07
N ASP A 212 3.97 -40.74 24.32
CA ASP A 212 4.95 -41.18 25.32
C ASP A 212 4.45 -40.95 26.76
N ILE A 213 3.67 -39.90 27.02
CA ILE A 213 2.93 -39.71 28.29
C ILE A 213 1.99 -40.91 28.54
N MET A 214 1.16 -41.27 27.55
CA MET A 214 0.24 -42.41 27.66
C MET A 214 0.96 -43.74 27.88
N THR A 215 2.13 -43.91 27.25
CA THR A 215 2.97 -45.10 27.41
C THR A 215 3.57 -45.14 28.81
N ARG A 216 4.21 -44.05 29.26
CA ARG A 216 4.95 -44.00 30.53
C ARG A 216 4.08 -43.98 31.78
N ILE A 217 2.83 -43.49 31.73
CA ILE A 217 1.94 -43.51 32.89
C ILE A 217 1.42 -44.92 33.22
N THR A 218 1.45 -45.86 32.27
CA THR A 218 0.80 -47.18 32.43
C THR A 218 1.31 -47.98 33.65
N PRO A 219 2.63 -48.13 33.90
CA PRO A 219 3.12 -48.80 35.11
C PRO A 219 2.78 -48.07 36.41
N TYR A 220 2.66 -46.74 36.36
CA TYR A 220 2.27 -45.91 37.51
C TYR A 220 0.78 -46.05 37.83
N ARG A 221 -0.09 -46.05 36.81
CA ARG A 221 -1.52 -46.39 36.93
C ARG A 221 -1.71 -47.76 37.58
N GLU A 222 -0.92 -48.77 37.20
CA GLU A 222 -0.97 -50.07 37.87
C GLU A 222 -0.55 -50.01 39.34
N LYS A 223 0.47 -49.21 39.71
CA LYS A 223 0.82 -48.97 41.12
C LYS A 223 -0.39 -48.33 41.83
N VAL A 224 -0.93 -47.24 41.29
CA VAL A 224 -2.03 -46.50 41.91
C VAL A 224 -3.29 -47.36 42.10
N MET A 225 -3.58 -48.23 41.14
CA MET A 225 -4.69 -49.20 41.24
C MET A 225 -4.44 -50.33 42.26
N ARG A 226 -3.19 -50.76 42.48
CA ARG A 226 -2.83 -51.77 43.50
C ARG A 226 -2.81 -51.19 44.91
N ASP A 227 -2.25 -50.00 45.06
CA ASP A 227 -1.88 -49.44 46.35
C ASP A 227 -3.01 -48.57 46.94
N TRP A 228 -3.79 -47.85 46.11
CA TRP A 228 -4.94 -47.02 46.52
C TRP A 228 -6.28 -47.38 45.84
N GLY A 229 -6.31 -48.37 44.94
CA GLY A 229 -7.56 -48.83 44.29
C GLY A 229 -8.13 -47.91 43.20
N ILE A 230 -7.37 -46.92 42.73
CA ILE A 230 -7.83 -45.88 41.79
C ILE A 230 -7.38 -46.15 40.35
N ASP A 231 -8.32 -46.13 39.41
CA ASP A 231 -8.04 -46.27 37.98
C ASP A 231 -7.57 -44.95 37.33
N LEU A 232 -6.34 -44.55 37.65
CA LEU A 232 -5.72 -43.31 37.18
C LEU A 232 -5.51 -43.29 35.65
N ASN A 233 -6.42 -42.64 34.90
CA ASN A 233 -6.30 -42.47 33.46
C ASN A 233 -5.99 -41.01 33.10
N LEU A 234 -5.16 -40.80 32.09
CA LEU A 234 -4.91 -39.48 31.51
C LEU A 234 -5.76 -39.22 30.26
N ARG A 235 -5.92 -37.95 29.91
CA ARG A 235 -6.36 -37.46 28.59
C ARG A 235 -5.31 -36.52 28.02
N VAL A 236 -5.12 -36.48 26.70
CA VAL A 236 -4.26 -35.49 26.02
C VAL A 236 -5.00 -34.83 24.86
N GLY A 237 -4.94 -33.50 24.83
CA GLY A 237 -5.48 -32.67 23.75
C GLY A 237 -4.38 -31.82 23.12
N ILE A 238 -4.30 -31.81 21.79
CA ILE A 238 -3.31 -31.03 21.04
C ILE A 238 -3.99 -30.21 19.95
N ASN A 239 -3.59 -28.95 19.81
CA ASN A 239 -3.90 -28.14 18.64
C ASN A 239 -2.71 -27.27 18.22
N THR A 240 -2.64 -26.93 16.94
CA THR A 240 -1.62 -26.07 16.33
C THR A 240 -2.31 -24.86 15.73
N GLY A 241 -1.79 -23.66 15.96
CA GLY A 241 -2.37 -22.45 15.36
C GLY A 241 -1.70 -21.15 15.78
N LEU A 242 -2.12 -20.06 15.16
CA LEU A 242 -1.61 -18.72 15.44
C LEU A 242 -2.07 -18.23 16.82
N VAL A 243 -1.10 -17.82 17.64
CA VAL A 243 -1.31 -17.25 18.98
C VAL A 243 -0.38 -16.05 19.19
N VAL A 244 -0.67 -15.24 20.21
CA VAL A 244 0.30 -14.33 20.81
C VAL A 244 0.93 -15.03 22.01
N VAL A 245 2.24 -15.27 22.00
CA VAL A 245 2.95 -15.84 23.16
C VAL A 245 3.74 -14.75 23.85
N GLY A 246 3.80 -14.78 25.18
CA GLY A 246 4.67 -13.90 25.95
C GLY A 246 4.46 -14.07 27.46
N ALA A 247 5.12 -13.23 28.24
CA ALA A 247 4.82 -13.09 29.66
C ALA A 247 3.55 -12.24 29.82
N VAL A 248 2.51 -12.83 30.44
CA VAL A 248 1.20 -12.20 30.67
C VAL A 248 0.95 -12.10 32.16
N GLY A 249 0.53 -10.94 32.65
CA GLY A 249 0.27 -10.72 34.07
C GLY A 249 0.41 -9.26 34.50
N SER A 250 0.96 -9.07 35.69
CA SER A 250 1.32 -7.78 36.29
C SER A 250 2.61 -7.91 37.09
N ASP A 251 3.20 -6.79 37.54
CA ASP A 251 4.45 -6.73 38.32
C ASP A 251 4.51 -7.68 39.53
N LEU A 252 3.34 -8.01 40.10
CA LEU A 252 3.19 -8.93 41.24
C LEU A 252 3.09 -10.42 40.85
N ARG A 253 2.75 -10.74 39.59
CA ARG A 253 2.61 -12.12 39.06
C ARG A 253 2.61 -12.10 37.53
N MET A 254 3.64 -12.68 36.94
CA MET A 254 3.77 -12.91 35.48
C MET A 254 3.79 -14.41 35.17
N GLU A 255 3.12 -14.83 34.11
CA GLU A 255 3.10 -16.21 33.62
C GLU A 255 3.42 -16.24 32.12
N TYR A 256 4.34 -17.11 31.68
CA TYR A 256 4.63 -17.28 30.26
C TYR A 256 3.54 -18.14 29.60
N THR A 257 2.71 -17.55 28.74
CA THR A 257 1.54 -18.22 28.17
C THR A 257 1.23 -17.75 26.75
N ALA A 258 0.35 -18.49 26.08
CA ALA A 258 -0.18 -18.18 24.76
C ALA A 258 -1.63 -17.68 24.85
N LEU A 259 -1.97 -16.69 24.03
CA LEU A 259 -3.30 -16.09 23.93
C LEU A 259 -3.83 -16.23 22.50
N GLY A 260 -5.05 -16.74 22.37
CA GLY A 260 -5.75 -16.88 21.09
C GLY A 260 -6.85 -17.94 21.13
N ASP A 261 -7.52 -18.15 20.01
CA ASP A 261 -8.52 -19.23 19.88
C ASP A 261 -7.88 -20.62 19.79
N ALA A 262 -6.65 -20.71 19.24
CA ALA A 262 -5.96 -21.98 19.05
C ALA A 262 -5.56 -22.70 20.36
N ILE A 263 -5.21 -21.97 21.43
CA ILE A 263 -4.96 -22.56 22.76
C ILE A 263 -6.27 -23.05 23.40
N ASN A 264 -7.37 -22.31 23.25
CA ASN A 264 -8.68 -22.77 23.71
C ASN A 264 -9.04 -24.10 23.04
N LEU A 265 -8.80 -24.23 21.74
CA LEU A 265 -9.07 -25.45 20.98
C LEU A 265 -8.21 -26.64 21.45
N ALA A 266 -6.95 -26.44 21.83
CA ALA A 266 -6.12 -27.50 22.41
C ALA A 266 -6.73 -28.06 23.72
N SER A 267 -7.15 -27.19 24.64
CA SER A 267 -7.83 -27.59 25.88
C SER A 267 -9.14 -28.34 25.60
N ARG A 268 -9.89 -27.92 24.58
CA ARG A 268 -11.14 -28.60 24.18
C ARG A 268 -10.91 -29.98 23.58
N MET A 269 -9.77 -30.23 22.93
CA MET A 269 -9.40 -31.57 22.48
C MET A 269 -9.08 -32.51 23.64
N GLU A 270 -8.54 -32.01 24.76
CA GLU A 270 -8.33 -32.80 25.98
C GLU A 270 -9.68 -33.16 26.59
N GLN A 271 -10.53 -32.16 26.85
CA GLN A 271 -11.80 -32.32 27.54
C GLN A 271 -12.73 -33.35 26.87
N THR A 272 -12.63 -33.46 25.54
CA THR A 272 -13.42 -34.39 24.71
C THR A 272 -12.70 -35.70 24.38
N ALA A 273 -11.40 -35.84 24.72
CA ALA A 273 -10.64 -37.07 24.50
C ALA A 273 -11.18 -38.25 25.32
N ALA A 274 -11.12 -39.44 24.75
CA ALA A 274 -11.35 -40.66 25.50
C ALA A 274 -10.19 -40.92 26.48
N PRO A 275 -10.45 -41.48 27.68
CA PRO A 275 -9.39 -41.82 28.63
C PRO A 275 -8.35 -42.76 28.02
N GLY A 276 -7.07 -42.49 28.28
CA GLY A 276 -5.95 -43.24 27.71
C GLY A 276 -5.66 -42.92 26.24
N THR A 277 -6.13 -41.78 25.70
CA THR A 277 -5.94 -41.44 24.29
C THR A 277 -5.45 -40.00 24.06
N VAL A 278 -4.73 -39.82 22.94
CA VAL A 278 -4.28 -38.53 22.42
C VAL A 278 -5.25 -38.09 21.32
N GLN A 279 -5.88 -36.92 21.50
CA GLN A 279 -6.80 -36.33 20.52
C GLN A 279 -6.24 -35.01 19.97
N ILE A 280 -6.37 -34.82 18.67
CA ILE A 280 -5.89 -33.63 17.96
C ILE A 280 -6.99 -33.03 17.08
N ALA A 281 -6.94 -31.70 16.90
CA ALA A 281 -7.79 -31.00 15.95
C ALA A 281 -7.24 -31.07 14.52
N TYR A 282 -8.09 -30.72 13.54
CA TYR A 282 -7.78 -30.81 12.11
C TYR A 282 -6.49 -30.09 11.67
N ASP A 283 -6.15 -28.94 12.25
CA ASP A 283 -4.96 -28.19 11.85
C ASP A 283 -3.65 -28.86 12.26
N THR A 284 -3.59 -29.45 13.46
CA THR A 284 -2.48 -30.37 13.82
C THR A 284 -2.49 -31.60 12.93
N TYR A 285 -3.67 -32.21 12.69
CA TYR A 285 -3.79 -33.42 11.86
C TYR A 285 -3.20 -33.24 10.46
N LYS A 286 -3.44 -32.11 9.77
CA LYS A 286 -2.82 -31.81 8.47
C LYS A 286 -1.29 -31.97 8.52
N LEU A 287 -0.68 -31.33 9.52
CA LEU A 287 0.77 -31.23 9.70
C LEU A 287 1.43 -32.56 10.09
N VAL A 288 0.68 -33.46 10.76
CA VAL A 288 1.21 -34.77 11.22
C VAL A 288 0.64 -35.99 10.47
N LYS A 289 -0.29 -35.82 9.54
CA LYS A 289 -0.93 -36.91 8.76
C LYS A 289 0.07 -37.89 8.12
N PRO A 290 1.20 -37.45 7.52
CA PRO A 290 2.17 -38.38 6.95
C PRO A 290 2.82 -39.28 8.01
N LEU A 291 3.01 -38.77 9.23
CA LEU A 291 3.95 -39.25 10.24
C LEU A 291 3.35 -40.19 11.31
N PHE A 292 2.03 -40.26 11.43
CA PHE A 292 1.34 -41.13 12.38
C PHE A 292 0.13 -41.82 11.74
N GLU A 293 -0.43 -42.81 12.44
CA GLU A 293 -1.74 -43.39 12.15
C GLU A 293 -2.82 -42.76 13.02
N PHE A 294 -4.03 -42.62 12.48
CA PHE A 294 -5.14 -41.91 13.12
C PHE A 294 -6.46 -42.66 12.95
N ALA A 295 -7.34 -42.52 13.94
CA ALA A 295 -8.77 -42.81 13.79
C ALA A 295 -9.55 -41.49 13.76
N GLU A 296 -10.39 -41.30 12.74
CA GLU A 296 -11.24 -40.11 12.63
C GLU A 296 -12.39 -40.20 13.64
N LEU A 297 -12.64 -39.10 14.37
CA LEU A 297 -13.73 -39.02 15.38
C LEU A 297 -14.94 -38.24 14.86
N GLY A 298 -14.85 -37.68 13.65
CA GLY A 298 -15.86 -36.81 13.06
C GLY A 298 -15.80 -35.37 13.59
N GLY A 299 -16.87 -34.62 13.31
CA GLY A 299 -17.05 -33.27 13.83
C GLY A 299 -17.66 -33.31 15.22
N ILE A 300 -16.92 -32.86 16.23
CA ILE A 300 -17.41 -32.72 17.61
C ILE A 300 -17.91 -31.29 17.86
N GLU A 301 -19.02 -31.13 18.58
CA GLU A 301 -19.50 -29.82 19.00
C GLU A 301 -18.59 -29.23 20.08
N VAL A 302 -18.22 -27.96 19.94
CA VAL A 302 -17.26 -27.32 20.86
C VAL A 302 -17.73 -25.93 21.27
N LYS A 303 -18.17 -25.78 22.53
CA LYS A 303 -18.81 -24.59 23.12
C LYS A 303 -18.28 -23.24 22.60
N GLY A 304 -19.03 -22.56 21.73
CA GLY A 304 -18.64 -21.26 21.16
C GLY A 304 -17.88 -21.32 19.82
N LYS A 305 -17.89 -22.47 19.15
CA LYS A 305 -17.80 -22.57 17.68
C LYS A 305 -19.21 -22.84 17.15
N GLU A 306 -19.56 -22.22 16.01
CA GLU A 306 -20.86 -22.44 15.36
C GLU A 306 -20.86 -23.70 14.49
N GLU A 307 -19.70 -24.11 13.98
CA GLU A 307 -19.51 -25.35 13.22
C GLU A 307 -18.80 -26.41 14.09
N PRO A 308 -19.16 -27.71 13.97
CA PRO A 308 -18.46 -28.81 14.64
C PRO A 308 -17.00 -28.93 14.18
N VAL A 309 -16.07 -29.10 15.12
CA VAL A 309 -14.63 -29.18 14.81
C VAL A 309 -14.25 -30.63 14.53
N LEU A 310 -13.62 -30.89 13.38
CA LEU A 310 -13.09 -32.22 13.04
C LEU A 310 -11.94 -32.60 13.99
N ALA A 311 -12.09 -33.75 14.64
CA ALA A 311 -11.14 -34.29 15.61
C ALA A 311 -10.64 -35.70 15.22
N TYR A 312 -9.41 -36.00 15.62
CA TYR A 312 -8.69 -37.22 15.26
C TYR A 312 -8.01 -37.81 16.50
N ARG A 313 -8.12 -39.12 16.70
CA ARG A 313 -7.33 -39.84 17.70
C ARG A 313 -6.04 -40.32 17.07
N VAL A 314 -4.90 -40.05 17.70
CA VAL A 314 -3.60 -40.60 17.28
C VAL A 314 -3.46 -42.03 17.78
N LEU A 315 -2.96 -42.93 16.94
CA LEU A 315 -2.78 -44.36 17.25
C LEU A 315 -1.31 -44.69 17.52
N GLN A 316 -0.44 -44.48 16.52
CA GLN A 316 0.99 -44.80 16.61
C GLN A 316 1.84 -43.99 15.61
N ARG A 317 3.15 -43.88 15.87
CA ARG A 317 4.14 -43.18 15.03
C ARG A 317 4.64 -44.08 13.89
N LYS A 318 4.87 -43.51 12.72
CA LYS A 318 5.66 -44.10 11.63
C LYS A 318 7.14 -43.67 11.79
N MET A 319 8.07 -44.52 11.37
CA MET A 319 9.53 -44.28 11.51
C MET A 319 10.04 -43.56 10.25
N SER A 320 10.98 -42.60 10.26
CA SER A 320 12.01 -42.12 11.24
C SER A 320 12.12 -40.54 11.25
N VAL A 321 13.15 -39.86 11.86
CA VAL A 321 13.62 -38.41 11.62
C VAL A 321 14.99 -38.06 12.27
N GLY A 322 15.80 -37.13 11.71
CA GLY A 322 16.92 -36.35 12.36
C GLY A 322 17.35 -34.97 11.71
N ARG A 323 18.54 -34.35 12.03
CA ARG A 323 19.09 -33.00 11.57
C ARG A 323 20.62 -32.66 11.90
N VAL A 324 21.16 -31.51 11.39
CA VAL A 324 22.21 -30.51 11.87
C VAL A 324 23.70 -30.62 11.36
N ARG A 325 24.52 -29.66 10.80
CA ARG A 325 24.56 -28.29 10.11
C ARG A 325 25.71 -28.31 9.01
N GLY A 326 26.08 -27.37 8.09
CA GLY A 326 25.73 -26.00 7.63
C GLY A 326 26.85 -25.32 6.74
N VAL A 327 26.58 -24.74 5.54
CA VAL A 327 27.61 -24.18 4.58
C VAL A 327 27.13 -23.13 3.53
N GLU A 328 28.08 -22.41 2.93
CA GLU A 328 27.98 -21.43 1.82
C GLU A 328 27.95 -22.06 0.39
N GLY A 329 27.69 -21.25 -0.65
CA GLY A 329 28.10 -21.53 -2.04
C GLY A 329 27.01 -21.86 -3.08
N LEU A 330 25.72 -21.74 -2.73
CA LEU A 330 24.59 -22.13 -3.57
C LEU A 330 24.35 -21.20 -4.78
N HIS A 331 25.03 -21.47 -5.90
CA HIS A 331 24.82 -20.79 -7.18
C HIS A 331 24.66 -21.79 -8.34
N ALA A 332 23.42 -22.25 -8.56
CA ALA A 332 23.07 -22.98 -9.77
C ALA A 332 23.10 -22.06 -11.00
N ARG A 333 23.47 -22.62 -12.16
CA ARG A 333 23.12 -22.03 -13.47
C ARG A 333 21.61 -22.15 -13.68
N MET A 334 21.00 -21.12 -14.24
CA MET A 334 19.57 -21.06 -14.59
C MET A 334 19.03 -22.35 -15.25
N VAL A 335 17.82 -22.77 -14.84
CA VAL A 335 17.17 -24.04 -15.22
C VAL A 335 15.73 -23.77 -15.65
N GLY A 336 15.23 -24.45 -16.68
CA GLY A 336 13.83 -24.38 -17.10
C GLY A 336 13.43 -22.99 -17.58
N ARG A 337 14.38 -22.32 -18.25
CA ARG A 337 14.27 -20.96 -18.80
C ARG A 337 15.03 -20.82 -20.13
N GLU A 338 15.38 -21.94 -20.75
CA GLU A 338 16.18 -21.99 -21.97
C GLU A 338 15.47 -21.30 -23.14
N ASP A 339 14.14 -21.44 -23.24
CA ASP A 339 13.30 -20.73 -24.21
C ASP A 339 13.27 -19.21 -23.91
N GLU A 340 12.95 -18.81 -22.67
CA GLU A 340 12.92 -17.40 -22.25
C GLU A 340 14.27 -16.70 -22.43
N MET A 341 15.38 -17.39 -22.15
CA MET A 341 16.74 -16.91 -22.40
C MET A 341 17.09 -16.88 -23.89
N GLN A 342 16.58 -17.80 -24.71
CA GLN A 342 16.76 -17.71 -26.17
C GLN A 342 16.04 -16.48 -26.74
N THR A 343 14.83 -16.18 -26.26
CA THR A 343 14.10 -14.96 -26.59
C THR A 343 14.89 -13.70 -26.20
N LEU A 344 15.41 -13.62 -24.97
CA LEU A 344 16.19 -12.47 -24.51
C LEU A 344 17.54 -12.31 -25.23
N ARG A 345 18.19 -13.41 -25.62
CA ARG A 345 19.38 -13.37 -26.49
C ARG A 345 19.05 -12.76 -27.86
N GLY A 346 17.92 -13.15 -28.46
CA GLY A 346 17.42 -12.54 -29.70
C GLY A 346 17.20 -11.04 -29.56
N VAL A 347 16.59 -10.58 -28.47
CA VAL A 347 16.42 -9.15 -28.17
C VAL A 347 17.76 -8.42 -28.01
N VAL A 348 18.76 -9.05 -27.40
CA VAL A 348 20.13 -8.51 -27.29
C VAL A 348 20.85 -8.49 -28.65
N ASP A 349 20.62 -9.47 -29.52
CA ASP A 349 21.19 -9.52 -30.87
C ASP A 349 20.50 -8.53 -31.83
N ASP A 350 19.21 -8.24 -31.64
CA ASP A 350 18.52 -7.13 -32.29
C ASP A 350 19.09 -5.77 -31.85
N LEU A 351 19.33 -5.57 -30.55
CA LEU A 351 19.96 -4.37 -30.01
C LEU A 351 21.37 -4.14 -30.59
N LYS A 352 22.16 -5.21 -30.82
CA LYS A 352 23.45 -5.14 -31.55
C LYS A 352 23.31 -4.66 -32.99
N GLN A 353 22.18 -4.90 -33.63
CA GLN A 353 21.86 -4.43 -34.99
C GLN A 353 21.21 -3.02 -34.99
N GLY A 354 21.07 -2.38 -33.82
CA GLY A 354 20.41 -1.08 -33.65
C GLY A 354 18.88 -1.16 -33.55
N VAL A 355 18.32 -2.36 -33.46
CA VAL A 355 16.87 -2.60 -33.41
C VAL A 355 16.40 -2.60 -31.96
N GLY A 356 15.82 -1.48 -31.50
CA GLY A 356 15.16 -1.41 -30.21
C GLY A 356 13.96 -2.37 -30.07
N ARG A 357 13.61 -2.75 -28.84
CA ARG A 357 12.57 -3.75 -28.49
C ARG A 357 11.86 -3.39 -27.18
N ILE A 358 10.67 -3.93 -26.98
CA ILE A 358 9.90 -3.82 -25.72
C ILE A 358 9.63 -5.23 -25.20
N VAL A 359 10.10 -5.55 -24.00
CA VAL A 359 9.94 -6.86 -23.37
C VAL A 359 9.11 -6.72 -22.09
N VAL A 360 8.00 -7.43 -21.98
CA VAL A 360 7.23 -7.51 -20.72
C VAL A 360 7.44 -8.88 -20.09
N VAL A 361 8.01 -8.90 -18.88
CA VAL A 361 8.28 -10.12 -18.10
C VAL A 361 7.22 -10.27 -17.02
N LEU A 362 6.26 -11.16 -17.25
CA LEU A 362 5.17 -11.46 -16.31
C LEU A 362 5.54 -12.65 -15.42
N GLY A 363 5.26 -12.56 -14.12
CA GLY A 363 5.40 -13.70 -13.23
C GLY A 363 5.24 -13.36 -11.75
N GLU A 364 4.81 -14.36 -10.99
CA GLU A 364 4.64 -14.27 -9.54
C GLU A 364 5.96 -14.10 -8.78
N ALA A 365 5.84 -13.75 -7.50
CA ALA A 365 6.99 -13.58 -6.62
C ALA A 365 7.78 -14.91 -6.46
N GLY A 366 9.11 -14.82 -6.60
CA GLY A 366 10.01 -15.98 -6.54
C GLY A 366 10.21 -16.76 -7.85
N LEU A 367 9.39 -16.55 -8.90
CA LEU A 367 9.49 -17.31 -10.17
C LEU A 367 10.73 -17.00 -11.05
N GLY A 368 11.59 -16.07 -10.61
CA GLY A 368 12.89 -15.80 -11.21
C GLY A 368 13.01 -14.55 -12.09
N LYS A 369 12.01 -13.65 -12.12
CA LYS A 369 12.00 -12.43 -12.97
C LYS A 369 13.35 -11.68 -12.98
N SER A 370 13.78 -11.16 -11.83
CA SER A 370 15.02 -10.37 -11.72
C SER A 370 16.29 -11.21 -11.94
N ARG A 371 16.24 -12.54 -11.78
CA ARG A 371 17.35 -13.44 -12.15
C ARG A 371 17.45 -13.62 -13.66
N LEU A 372 16.33 -13.75 -14.38
CA LEU A 372 16.29 -13.80 -15.84
C LEU A 372 16.83 -12.51 -16.46
N VAL A 373 16.44 -11.36 -15.90
CA VAL A 373 16.97 -10.04 -16.24
C VAL A 373 18.49 -9.97 -16.01
N SER A 374 18.99 -10.46 -14.86
CA SER A 374 20.43 -10.48 -14.56
C SER A 374 21.23 -11.44 -15.46
N GLU A 375 20.69 -12.59 -15.86
CA GLU A 375 21.33 -13.51 -16.83
C GLU A 375 21.38 -12.89 -18.24
N ALA A 376 20.39 -12.07 -18.61
CA ALA A 376 20.42 -11.29 -19.85
C ALA A 376 21.46 -10.15 -19.79
N GLN A 377 21.62 -9.48 -18.65
CA GLN A 377 22.71 -8.51 -18.43
C GLN A 377 24.08 -9.18 -18.56
N GLN A 378 24.30 -10.30 -17.87
CA GLN A 378 25.58 -11.04 -17.93
C GLN A 378 25.86 -11.57 -19.35
N TYR A 379 24.83 -12.00 -20.08
CA TYR A 379 24.97 -12.35 -21.49
C TYR A 379 25.42 -11.15 -22.33
N LEU A 380 24.82 -9.97 -22.15
CA LEU A 380 25.20 -8.73 -22.83
C LEU A 380 26.64 -8.31 -22.51
N GLU A 381 27.02 -8.30 -21.22
CA GLU A 381 28.37 -7.95 -20.75
C GLU A 381 29.44 -8.92 -21.25
N SER A 382 29.10 -10.20 -21.47
CA SER A 382 30.02 -11.20 -22.04
C SER A 382 30.38 -10.97 -23.52
N GLN A 383 29.69 -10.05 -24.21
CA GLN A 383 29.91 -9.77 -25.64
C GLN A 383 31.12 -8.86 -25.84
N ALA A 384 32.31 -9.47 -25.89
CA ALA A 384 33.59 -8.78 -26.01
C ALA A 384 33.60 -7.71 -27.13
N GLY A 385 33.77 -6.43 -26.73
CA GLY A 385 33.84 -5.28 -27.63
C GLY A 385 32.53 -4.51 -27.82
N TYR A 386 31.41 -4.93 -27.22
CA TYR A 386 30.12 -4.25 -27.34
C TYR A 386 29.85 -3.30 -26.15
N ASN A 387 30.19 -2.01 -26.31
CA ASN A 387 29.84 -0.98 -25.33
C ASN A 387 28.34 -0.72 -25.36
N SER A 388 27.67 -0.90 -24.21
CA SER A 388 26.25 -0.64 -24.03
C SER A 388 25.96 -0.14 -22.61
N ASN A 389 24.84 0.55 -22.42
CA ASN A 389 24.40 1.02 -21.10
C ASN A 389 23.30 0.12 -20.54
N TRP A 390 23.33 -0.15 -19.24
CA TRP A 390 22.29 -0.89 -18.53
C TRP A 390 21.83 -0.10 -17.30
N TYR A 391 20.57 0.32 -17.29
CA TYR A 391 19.98 1.08 -16.18
C TYR A 391 18.78 0.32 -15.62
N GLU A 392 18.90 -0.14 -14.37
CA GLU A 392 17.83 -0.80 -13.62
C GLU A 392 17.21 0.16 -12.61
N MET A 393 15.88 0.23 -12.62
CA MET A 393 15.03 0.95 -11.68
C MET A 393 13.98 -0.03 -11.14
N SER A 394 13.83 -0.13 -9.83
CA SER A 394 12.73 -0.89 -9.20
C SER A 394 11.64 0.05 -8.70
N SER A 395 10.42 -0.45 -8.55
CA SER A 395 9.29 0.28 -7.94
C SER A 395 9.09 -0.19 -6.48
N LEU A 396 8.93 0.72 -5.53
CA LEU A 396 8.77 0.38 -4.11
C LEU A 396 7.30 0.46 -3.69
N SER A 397 6.86 -0.46 -2.82
CA SER A 397 5.43 -0.69 -2.54
C SER A 397 4.68 0.47 -1.88
N TYR A 398 5.40 1.45 -1.34
CA TYR A 398 4.86 2.68 -0.75
C TYR A 398 4.84 3.88 -1.72
N GLU A 399 5.38 3.76 -2.93
CA GLU A 399 5.53 4.87 -3.87
C GLU A 399 4.34 5.08 -4.81
N THR A 400 3.29 4.24 -4.69
CA THR A 400 1.99 4.41 -5.36
C THR A 400 1.27 5.74 -5.03
N HIS A 401 1.88 6.60 -4.21
CA HIS A 401 1.39 7.93 -3.80
C HIS A 401 2.39 9.07 -4.09
N GLN A 402 3.52 8.78 -4.75
CA GLN A 402 4.53 9.77 -5.16
C GLN A 402 4.49 9.97 -6.69
N ALA A 403 4.01 11.13 -7.12
CA ALA A 403 3.94 11.49 -8.54
C ALA A 403 5.30 11.40 -9.24
N TYR A 404 5.32 10.74 -10.40
CA TYR A 404 6.47 10.52 -11.27
C TYR A 404 7.68 9.84 -10.56
N GLY A 405 7.47 9.09 -9.48
CA GLY A 405 8.57 8.53 -8.66
C GLY A 405 9.54 7.62 -9.43
N LEU A 406 9.02 6.80 -10.35
CA LEU A 406 9.85 5.93 -11.20
C LEU A 406 10.60 6.71 -12.30
N VAL A 407 10.03 7.81 -12.79
CA VAL A 407 10.66 8.74 -13.74
C VAL A 407 11.78 9.54 -13.06
N GLN A 408 11.54 10.06 -11.86
CA GLN A 408 12.57 10.69 -11.02
C GLN A 408 13.74 9.72 -10.83
N ARG A 409 13.48 8.42 -10.59
CA ARG A 409 14.52 7.38 -10.52
C ARG A 409 15.32 7.21 -11.81
N LEU A 410 14.67 7.14 -12.97
CA LEU A 410 15.34 7.07 -14.27
C LEU A 410 16.31 8.25 -14.45
N ILE A 411 15.84 9.48 -14.20
CA ILE A 411 16.66 10.69 -14.31
C ILE A 411 17.81 10.67 -13.30
N ARG A 412 17.55 10.32 -12.04
CA ARG A 412 18.58 10.17 -10.99
C ARG A 412 19.66 9.17 -11.39
N ARG A 413 19.27 8.00 -11.92
CA ARG A 413 20.17 6.89 -12.25
C ARG A 413 21.04 7.18 -13.47
N VAL A 414 20.50 7.84 -14.50
CA VAL A 414 21.22 8.16 -15.75
C VAL A 414 22.10 9.42 -15.61
N SER A 415 21.71 10.37 -14.76
CA SER A 415 22.43 11.66 -14.56
C SER A 415 23.26 11.72 -13.27
N GLY A 416 23.30 10.65 -12.48
CA GLY A 416 24.08 10.60 -11.23
C GLY A 416 23.59 11.57 -10.14
N ILE A 417 22.28 11.85 -10.10
CA ILE A 417 21.66 12.70 -9.07
C ILE A 417 21.32 11.82 -7.86
N GLY A 418 22.04 12.00 -6.76
CA GLY A 418 21.76 11.33 -5.50
C GLY A 418 20.51 11.90 -4.82
N TYR A 419 19.86 11.09 -3.99
CA TYR A 419 18.83 11.56 -3.07
C TYR A 419 19.39 12.56 -2.03
N ASP A 420 20.72 12.65 -1.92
CA ASP A 420 21.44 13.55 -1.02
C ASP A 420 21.98 14.85 -1.65
N ASP A 421 21.79 15.04 -2.96
CA ASP A 421 22.18 16.31 -3.57
C ASP A 421 21.31 17.44 -3.00
N ALA A 422 21.91 18.29 -2.15
CA ALA A 422 21.26 19.52 -1.67
C ALA A 422 20.74 20.35 -2.87
N PRO A 423 19.68 21.17 -2.72
CA PRO A 423 19.01 21.84 -3.85
C PRO A 423 19.94 22.50 -4.87
N ARG A 424 21.00 23.20 -4.42
CA ARG A 424 22.02 23.85 -5.29
C ARG A 424 22.96 22.89 -6.03
N VAL A 425 23.10 21.65 -5.58
CA VAL A 425 23.83 20.58 -6.26
C VAL A 425 22.91 19.91 -7.29
N MET A 426 21.65 19.68 -6.92
CA MET A 426 20.64 19.15 -7.81
C MET A 426 20.37 20.10 -9.00
N GLU A 427 20.20 21.40 -8.74
CA GLU A 427 20.05 22.44 -9.76
C GLU A 427 21.22 22.44 -10.77
N LYS A 428 22.46 22.27 -10.30
CA LYS A 428 23.64 22.19 -11.16
C LYS A 428 23.66 20.92 -12.02
N LYS A 429 23.27 19.77 -11.45
CA LYS A 429 23.18 18.51 -12.21
C LYS A 429 22.04 18.56 -13.24
N LEU A 430 20.90 19.18 -12.91
CA LEU A 430 19.80 19.41 -13.87
C LEU A 430 20.17 20.45 -14.94
N THR A 431 20.96 21.47 -14.59
CA THR A 431 21.53 22.42 -15.57
C THR A 431 22.40 21.68 -16.58
N SER A 432 23.31 20.80 -16.12
CA SER A 432 24.18 20.03 -17.03
C SER A 432 23.44 18.93 -17.79
N LEU A 433 22.36 18.39 -17.23
CA LEU A 433 21.43 17.50 -17.94
C LEU A 433 20.84 18.19 -19.20
N VAL A 434 20.43 19.46 -19.10
CA VAL A 434 19.86 20.20 -20.24
C VAL A 434 20.90 20.85 -21.15
N GLU A 435 22.20 20.85 -20.80
CA GLU A 435 23.27 21.34 -21.67
C GLU A 435 23.42 20.55 -22.98
N SER A 436 22.90 19.32 -23.05
CA SER A 436 22.88 18.50 -24.28
C SER A 436 21.71 18.82 -25.22
N LEU A 437 20.73 19.62 -24.81
CA LEU A 437 19.53 19.95 -25.61
C LEU A 437 19.78 21.13 -26.58
N PRO A 438 18.93 21.33 -27.60
CA PRO A 438 18.93 22.55 -28.43
C PRO A 438 18.80 23.82 -27.58
N MET A 439 19.47 24.91 -27.97
CA MET A 439 19.58 26.12 -27.14
C MET A 439 18.22 26.77 -26.83
N GLU A 440 17.26 26.73 -27.76
CA GLU A 440 15.89 27.17 -27.52
C GLU A 440 15.16 26.39 -26.40
N ASN A 441 15.43 25.09 -26.27
CA ASN A 441 14.65 24.20 -25.40
C ASN A 441 15.22 24.12 -23.96
N ARG A 442 16.52 24.38 -23.74
CA ARG A 442 17.19 24.23 -22.43
C ARG A 442 16.49 24.97 -21.28
N PRO A 443 16.09 26.25 -21.41
CA PRO A 443 15.48 26.98 -20.30
C PRO A 443 14.16 26.35 -19.85
N ARG A 444 13.40 25.79 -20.81
CA ARG A 444 12.11 25.15 -20.56
C ARG A 444 12.28 23.77 -19.96
N ALA A 445 13.16 22.94 -20.53
CA ALA A 445 13.51 21.63 -19.95
C ALA A 445 14.07 21.77 -18.52
N LYS A 446 14.87 22.81 -18.23
CA LYS A 446 15.36 23.10 -16.87
C LYS A 446 14.18 23.31 -15.91
N GLN A 447 13.24 24.19 -16.26
CA GLN A 447 12.05 24.47 -15.45
C GLN A 447 11.19 23.22 -15.21
N LEU A 448 10.97 22.39 -16.24
CA LEU A 448 10.16 21.17 -16.15
C LEU A 448 10.80 20.12 -15.23
N PHE A 449 12.10 19.87 -15.37
CA PHE A 449 12.81 18.95 -14.48
C PHE A 449 12.98 19.52 -13.06
N GLU A 450 13.12 20.83 -12.90
CA GLU A 450 13.17 21.47 -11.58
C GLU A 450 11.83 21.40 -10.86
N ALA A 451 10.70 21.53 -11.57
CA ALA A 451 9.37 21.30 -11.01
C ALA A 451 9.21 19.82 -10.59
N LEU A 452 9.57 18.89 -11.48
CA LEU A 452 9.56 17.44 -11.22
C LEU A 452 10.38 17.03 -9.98
N PHE A 453 11.44 17.78 -9.64
CA PHE A 453 12.27 17.56 -8.45
C PHE A 453 11.96 18.48 -7.26
N GLY A 454 10.89 19.29 -7.31
CA GLY A 454 10.47 20.16 -6.21
C GLY A 454 11.38 21.37 -5.96
N LEU A 455 12.24 21.75 -6.91
CA LEU A 455 13.18 22.87 -6.78
C LEU A 455 12.55 24.23 -7.16
N VAL A 456 11.39 24.22 -7.84
CA VAL A 456 10.66 25.44 -8.22
C VAL A 456 9.81 25.93 -7.04
N ASN A 457 10.40 26.78 -6.21
CA ASN A 457 9.64 27.79 -5.48
C ASN A 457 8.92 28.71 -6.50
N ASN A 458 7.78 29.31 -6.10
CA ASN A 458 6.90 30.17 -6.92
C ASN A 458 7.56 31.48 -7.43
N ASN A 459 8.60 31.36 -8.25
CA ASN A 459 9.46 32.44 -8.73
C ASN A 459 9.02 33.00 -10.09
N GLY A 460 7.75 33.39 -10.21
CA GLY A 460 7.25 34.24 -11.31
C GLY A 460 7.32 33.68 -12.73
N GLY A 461 7.60 32.38 -12.90
CA GLY A 461 7.40 31.71 -14.19
C GLY A 461 5.90 31.64 -14.55
N PRO A 462 5.53 31.63 -15.84
CA PRO A 462 4.13 31.49 -16.22
C PRO A 462 3.58 30.16 -15.70
N ALA A 463 2.42 30.23 -15.04
CA ALA A 463 1.65 29.06 -14.64
C ALA A 463 1.22 28.28 -15.90
N LEU A 464 1.18 26.95 -15.79
CA LEU A 464 0.87 26.08 -16.91
C LEU A 464 -0.56 25.56 -16.77
N GLU A 465 -1.18 25.25 -17.91
CA GLU A 465 -2.49 24.63 -17.98
C GLU A 465 -2.23 23.13 -18.16
N GLY A 466 -2.74 22.28 -17.26
CA GLY A 466 -2.12 20.98 -16.94
C GLY A 466 -1.85 20.02 -18.10
N GLU A 467 -2.70 20.00 -19.13
CA GLU A 467 -2.50 19.22 -20.36
C GLU A 467 -1.16 19.57 -21.05
N SER A 468 -0.68 20.82 -20.97
CA SER A 468 0.60 21.23 -21.57
C SER A 468 1.81 20.73 -20.78
N PHE A 469 1.72 20.58 -19.45
CA PHE A 469 2.86 20.13 -18.65
C PHE A 469 3.22 18.67 -18.95
N GLU A 470 2.25 17.76 -19.02
CA GLU A 470 2.54 16.35 -19.32
C GLU A 470 3.15 16.18 -20.72
N ILE A 471 2.61 16.90 -21.71
CA ILE A 471 3.12 16.90 -23.09
C ILE A 471 4.54 17.47 -23.13
N GLU A 472 4.77 18.67 -22.60
CA GLU A 472 6.09 19.32 -22.62
C GLU A 472 7.14 18.54 -21.79
N LEU A 473 6.74 17.92 -20.67
CA LEU A 473 7.63 17.05 -19.89
C LEU A 473 7.99 15.78 -20.67
N SER A 474 7.03 15.18 -21.37
CA SER A 474 7.27 14.04 -22.27
C SER A 474 8.21 14.43 -23.41
N GLU A 475 7.97 15.55 -24.09
CA GLU A 475 8.86 16.04 -25.15
C GLU A 475 10.27 16.32 -24.63
N ALA A 476 10.42 17.01 -23.51
CA ALA A 476 11.72 17.32 -22.90
C ALA A 476 12.46 16.03 -22.48
N LEU A 477 11.76 15.07 -21.88
CA LEU A 477 12.33 13.78 -21.48
C LEU A 477 12.73 12.95 -22.70
N GLN A 478 11.86 12.83 -23.71
CA GLN A 478 12.18 12.13 -24.95
C GLN A 478 13.36 12.76 -25.70
N GLN A 479 13.40 14.10 -25.83
CA GLN A 479 14.53 14.80 -26.45
C GLN A 479 15.84 14.51 -25.70
N TRP A 480 15.81 14.55 -24.37
CA TRP A 480 16.99 14.23 -23.56
C TRP A 480 17.43 12.77 -23.73
N LEU A 481 16.50 11.80 -23.72
CA LEU A 481 16.81 10.38 -23.92
C LEU A 481 17.34 10.11 -25.34
N ARG A 482 16.79 10.77 -26.38
CA ARG A 482 17.34 10.75 -27.75
C ARG A 482 18.79 11.25 -27.79
N MET A 483 19.09 12.38 -27.16
CA MET A 483 20.47 12.89 -27.06
C MET A 483 21.38 11.98 -26.22
N ARG A 484 20.85 11.32 -25.18
CA ARG A 484 21.65 10.52 -24.24
C ARG A 484 21.97 9.11 -24.73
N PHE A 485 21.09 8.50 -25.53
CA PHE A 485 21.18 7.09 -25.96
C PHE A 485 21.38 6.89 -27.48
N SER A 486 21.46 7.96 -28.28
CA SER A 486 21.77 7.85 -29.71
C SER A 486 23.20 7.36 -30.00
N GLU A 487 24.17 7.67 -29.13
CA GLU A 487 25.56 7.25 -29.31
C GLU A 487 25.85 5.81 -28.88
N GLN A 488 25.04 5.23 -27.98
CA GLN A 488 25.32 3.93 -27.36
C GLN A 488 24.04 3.13 -27.11
N PRO A 489 23.97 1.88 -27.59
CA PRO A 489 22.88 0.96 -27.30
C PRO A 489 22.59 0.84 -25.80
N THR A 490 21.32 0.91 -25.42
CA THR A 490 20.89 1.07 -24.03
C THR A 490 19.76 0.11 -23.68
N VAL A 491 19.84 -0.48 -22.49
CA VAL A 491 18.74 -1.24 -21.87
C VAL A 491 18.24 -0.47 -20.64
N LEU A 492 16.92 -0.21 -20.61
CA LEU A 492 16.21 0.26 -19.43
C LEU A 492 15.42 -0.91 -18.84
N VAL A 493 15.60 -1.17 -17.55
CA VAL A 493 14.83 -2.17 -16.80
C VAL A 493 13.98 -1.46 -15.75
N PHE A 494 12.69 -1.73 -15.79
CA PHE A 494 11.71 -1.32 -14.78
C PHE A 494 11.18 -2.57 -14.07
N ASP A 495 11.68 -2.86 -12.85
CA ASP A 495 11.24 -4.03 -12.07
C ASP A 495 10.11 -3.69 -11.07
N ASP A 496 9.31 -4.70 -10.77
CA ASP A 496 8.13 -4.68 -9.90
C ASP A 496 7.13 -3.55 -10.21
N MET A 497 6.90 -3.21 -11.48
CA MET A 497 6.09 -2.05 -11.92
C MET A 497 4.63 -2.03 -11.42
N HIS A 498 4.09 -3.13 -10.90
CA HIS A 498 2.78 -3.16 -10.22
C HIS A 498 2.66 -2.19 -9.01
N TRP A 499 3.77 -1.61 -8.52
CA TRP A 499 3.79 -0.57 -7.49
C TRP A 499 4.02 0.86 -8.01
N SER A 500 4.04 1.08 -9.32
CA SER A 500 4.26 2.41 -9.92
C SER A 500 3.05 3.33 -9.81
N ASP A 501 3.31 4.62 -9.60
CA ASP A 501 2.34 5.69 -9.74
C ASP A 501 1.81 5.82 -11.20
N PRO A 502 0.52 6.13 -11.41
CA PRO A 502 -0.06 6.33 -12.74
C PRO A 502 0.69 7.33 -13.63
N ALA A 503 1.13 8.46 -13.08
CA ALA A 503 1.84 9.51 -13.82
C ALA A 503 3.17 9.01 -14.42
N SER A 504 3.95 8.22 -13.67
CA SER A 504 5.11 7.49 -14.22
C SER A 504 4.73 6.52 -15.32
N ILE A 505 3.62 5.79 -15.18
CA ILE A 505 3.17 4.80 -16.16
C ILE A 505 2.76 5.46 -17.47
N ASN A 506 1.97 6.55 -17.41
CA ASN A 506 1.59 7.35 -18.57
C ASN A 506 2.83 7.85 -19.33
N LEU A 507 3.83 8.38 -18.62
CA LEU A 507 5.04 8.90 -19.24
C LEU A 507 5.91 7.79 -19.85
N ILE A 508 6.08 6.66 -19.14
CA ILE A 508 6.84 5.51 -19.65
C ILE A 508 6.16 4.87 -20.88
N GLN A 509 4.83 4.87 -20.96
CA GLN A 509 4.10 4.45 -22.16
C GLN A 509 4.49 5.32 -23.37
N GLN A 510 4.55 6.64 -23.22
CA GLN A 510 4.96 7.54 -24.31
C GLN A 510 6.44 7.34 -24.70
N LEU A 511 7.31 6.95 -23.76
CA LEU A 511 8.70 6.61 -24.05
C LEU A 511 8.87 5.33 -24.89
N LEU A 512 7.85 4.45 -25.00
CA LEU A 512 7.93 3.22 -25.80
C LEU A 512 8.22 3.51 -27.28
N GLN A 513 7.75 4.65 -27.81
CA GLN A 513 8.02 5.08 -29.18
C GLN A 513 9.53 5.17 -29.48
N LEU A 514 10.34 5.55 -28.49
CA LEU A 514 11.80 5.65 -28.66
C LEU A 514 12.46 4.33 -29.06
N THR A 515 11.85 3.18 -28.77
CA THR A 515 12.35 1.87 -29.23
C THR A 515 12.24 1.68 -30.75
N THR A 516 11.46 2.52 -31.44
CA THR A 516 11.39 2.54 -32.90
C THR A 516 12.51 3.38 -33.54
N GLU A 517 13.01 4.38 -32.82
CA GLU A 517 13.95 5.41 -33.29
C GLU A 517 15.41 5.17 -32.83
N LEU A 518 15.60 4.55 -31.66
CA LEU A 518 16.87 4.40 -30.97
C LEU A 518 17.28 2.92 -30.80
N PRO A 519 18.58 2.63 -30.60
CA PRO A 519 19.04 1.33 -30.11
C PRO A 519 18.70 1.18 -28.62
N LEU A 520 17.40 1.01 -28.33
CA LEU A 520 16.84 1.02 -26.99
C LEU A 520 15.99 -0.23 -26.73
N VAL A 521 16.35 -1.01 -25.70
CA VAL A 521 15.49 -2.06 -25.15
C VAL A 521 14.85 -1.56 -23.87
N VAL A 522 13.53 -1.70 -23.76
CA VAL A 522 12.77 -1.47 -22.54
C VAL A 522 12.28 -2.81 -21.98
N ILE A 523 12.68 -3.16 -20.77
CA ILE A 523 12.26 -4.37 -20.06
C ILE A 523 11.36 -3.99 -18.88
N CYS A 524 10.11 -4.41 -18.92
CA CYS A 524 9.08 -4.13 -17.92
C CYS A 524 8.72 -5.40 -17.17
N ALA A 525 9.19 -5.56 -15.93
CA ALA A 525 8.92 -6.75 -15.11
C ALA A 525 7.82 -6.47 -14.08
N MET A 526 6.81 -7.32 -14.04
CA MET A 526 5.62 -7.14 -13.18
C MET A 526 4.90 -8.48 -12.87
N ARG A 527 3.89 -8.42 -12.00
CA ARG A 527 2.96 -9.54 -11.77
C ARG A 527 1.79 -9.48 -12.77
N ALA A 528 0.99 -10.54 -12.87
CA ALA A 528 -0.13 -10.63 -13.81
C ALA A 528 -1.41 -9.87 -13.33
N GLU A 529 -1.22 -8.75 -12.64
CA GLU A 529 -2.28 -8.02 -11.92
C GLU A 529 -2.97 -6.99 -12.85
N ARG A 530 -3.98 -7.44 -13.60
CA ARG A 530 -4.74 -6.64 -14.60
C ARG A 530 -5.46 -5.37 -14.09
N GLN A 531 -5.42 -5.11 -12.78
CA GLN A 531 -5.99 -3.91 -12.15
C GLN A 531 -4.92 -2.87 -11.78
N ALA A 532 -3.63 -3.21 -11.85
CA ALA A 532 -2.54 -2.27 -11.63
C ALA A 532 -2.36 -1.34 -12.83
N SER A 533 -2.00 -0.08 -12.58
CA SER A 533 -1.66 0.94 -13.58
C SER A 533 -0.73 0.38 -14.68
N ALA A 534 0.36 -0.26 -14.28
CA ALA A 534 1.38 -0.82 -15.17
C ALA A 534 0.87 -1.84 -16.21
N TRP A 535 -0.33 -2.41 -16.05
CA TRP A 535 -0.92 -3.26 -17.09
C TRP A 535 -1.18 -2.48 -18.40
N GLN A 536 -1.38 -1.16 -18.32
CA GLN A 536 -1.53 -0.27 -19.49
C GLN A 536 -0.32 -0.33 -20.42
N ILE A 537 0.92 -0.38 -19.88
CA ILE A 537 2.15 -0.53 -20.68
C ILE A 537 2.14 -1.84 -21.47
N LYS A 538 1.62 -2.93 -20.89
CA LYS A 538 1.49 -4.22 -21.61
C LYS A 538 0.47 -4.14 -22.74
N THR A 539 -0.65 -3.45 -22.53
CA THR A 539 -1.66 -3.22 -23.57
C THR A 539 -1.11 -2.33 -24.70
N ALA A 540 -0.56 -1.15 -24.38
CA ALA A 540 0.00 -0.23 -25.37
C ALA A 540 1.16 -0.85 -26.17
N ALA A 541 2.04 -1.62 -25.52
CA ALA A 541 3.12 -2.31 -26.22
C ALA A 541 2.60 -3.37 -27.21
N ASP A 542 1.54 -4.09 -26.87
CA ASP A 542 0.93 -5.13 -27.72
C ASP A 542 0.10 -4.53 -28.87
N ASP A 543 -0.70 -3.49 -28.59
CA ASP A 543 -1.61 -2.85 -29.56
C ASP A 543 -0.88 -1.87 -30.50
N GLU A 544 -0.02 -0.99 -29.99
CA GLU A 544 0.66 0.05 -30.78
C GLU A 544 2.02 -0.43 -31.31
N PHE A 545 2.74 -1.23 -30.53
CA PHE A 545 4.13 -1.62 -30.79
C PHE A 545 4.33 -3.12 -31.02
N HIS A 546 3.31 -3.86 -31.47
CA HIS A 546 3.32 -5.32 -31.69
C HIS A 546 4.59 -5.85 -32.40
N HIS A 547 5.11 -5.09 -33.38
CA HIS A 547 6.31 -5.44 -34.15
C HIS A 547 7.66 -5.29 -33.39
N ARG A 548 7.63 -4.69 -32.19
CA ARG A 548 8.74 -4.50 -31.23
C ARG A 548 8.52 -5.25 -29.92
N TYR A 549 7.27 -5.61 -29.64
CA TYR A 549 6.81 -6.25 -28.41
C TYR A 549 7.29 -7.71 -28.29
N THR A 550 7.46 -8.17 -27.05
CA THR A 550 7.79 -9.55 -26.71
C THR A 550 7.29 -9.83 -25.29
N GLU A 551 6.38 -10.78 -25.14
CA GLU A 551 5.89 -11.22 -23.83
C GLU A 551 6.67 -12.44 -23.33
N ILE A 552 7.13 -12.39 -22.07
CA ILE A 552 7.79 -13.50 -21.40
C ILE A 552 7.02 -13.82 -20.12
N SER A 553 6.08 -14.77 -20.22
CA SER A 553 5.22 -15.21 -19.11
C SER A 553 5.85 -16.40 -18.36
N LEU A 554 6.47 -16.12 -17.21
CA LEU A 554 7.17 -17.11 -16.38
C LEU A 554 6.18 -18.02 -15.66
N ARG A 555 6.16 -19.29 -16.08
CA ARG A 555 5.45 -20.38 -15.39
C ARG A 555 6.30 -20.93 -14.23
N PRO A 556 5.70 -21.52 -13.18
CA PRO A 556 6.43 -22.38 -12.24
C PRO A 556 7.18 -23.48 -12.99
N LEU A 557 8.36 -23.84 -12.48
CA LEU A 557 9.16 -24.93 -13.02
C LEU A 557 8.41 -26.26 -12.94
N SER A 558 8.55 -27.10 -13.96
CA SER A 558 8.07 -28.49 -13.90
C SER A 558 8.77 -29.27 -12.79
N ALA A 559 8.23 -30.45 -12.43
CA ALA A 559 8.89 -31.36 -11.50
C ALA A 559 10.30 -31.77 -11.99
N SER A 560 10.50 -31.91 -13.31
CA SER A 560 11.80 -32.18 -13.94
C SER A 560 12.80 -31.03 -13.76
N GLU A 561 12.39 -29.80 -14.05
CA GLU A 561 13.26 -28.62 -13.96
C GLU A 561 13.55 -28.24 -12.50
N SER A 562 12.55 -28.40 -11.61
CA SER A 562 12.73 -28.22 -10.16
C SER A 562 13.70 -29.26 -9.58
N ASN A 563 13.67 -30.50 -10.09
CA ASN A 563 14.59 -31.56 -9.71
C ASN A 563 16.00 -31.34 -10.28
N GLU A 564 16.12 -30.78 -11.49
CA GLU A 564 17.41 -30.33 -12.01
C GLU A 564 17.96 -29.14 -11.23
N LEU A 565 17.14 -28.16 -10.86
CA LEU A 565 17.55 -27.04 -9.99
C LEU A 565 18.06 -27.55 -8.65
N LEU A 566 17.32 -28.46 -8.00
CA LEU A 566 17.75 -29.15 -6.79
C LEU A 566 19.11 -29.84 -6.97
N ASN A 567 19.30 -30.59 -8.07
CA ASN A 567 20.56 -31.27 -8.38
C ASN A 567 21.71 -30.29 -8.69
N ARG A 568 21.46 -29.17 -9.38
CA ARG A 568 22.49 -28.16 -9.73
C ARG A 568 22.89 -27.31 -8.53
N LEU A 569 21.96 -27.02 -7.62
CA LEU A 569 22.23 -26.31 -6.36
C LEU A 569 23.09 -27.17 -5.43
N LEU A 570 22.71 -28.46 -5.29
CA LEU A 570 23.32 -29.36 -4.31
C LEU A 570 24.50 -30.18 -4.84
N ALA A 571 24.62 -30.44 -6.14
CA ALA A 571 25.66 -31.31 -6.72
C ALA A 571 25.74 -32.72 -6.06
N ILE A 572 24.65 -33.20 -5.46
CA ILE A 572 24.57 -34.46 -4.71
C ILE A 572 24.32 -35.65 -5.66
N PRO A 573 25.07 -36.77 -5.53
CA PRO A 573 24.72 -38.06 -6.12
C PRO A 573 23.53 -38.75 -5.43
N GLU A 574 23.46 -38.65 -4.10
CA GLU A 574 22.56 -39.40 -3.21
C GLU A 574 21.72 -38.47 -2.28
N ILE A 575 20.54 -38.03 -2.76
CA ILE A 575 19.46 -37.48 -1.90
C ILE A 575 18.38 -38.56 -1.78
N PRO A 576 17.84 -38.87 -0.59
CA PRO A 576 16.69 -39.76 -0.45
C PRO A 576 15.50 -39.32 -1.31
N ASP A 577 14.90 -40.25 -2.06
CA ASP A 577 13.78 -39.94 -2.96
C ASP A 577 12.54 -39.42 -2.22
N SER A 578 12.36 -39.80 -0.95
CA SER A 578 11.32 -39.25 -0.06
C SER A 578 11.48 -37.74 0.15
N LEU A 579 12.69 -37.30 0.51
CA LEU A 579 13.01 -35.88 0.70
C LEU A 579 12.92 -35.14 -0.64
N ARG A 580 13.48 -35.71 -1.71
CA ARG A 580 13.40 -35.17 -3.07
C ARG A 580 11.96 -34.92 -3.50
N ALA A 581 11.06 -35.90 -3.33
CA ALA A 581 9.64 -35.74 -3.63
C ALA A 581 8.99 -34.63 -2.79
N ASN A 582 9.30 -34.56 -1.49
CA ASN A 582 8.79 -33.56 -0.55
C ASN A 582 9.22 -32.12 -0.94
N VAL A 583 10.47 -31.91 -1.40
CA VAL A 583 10.93 -30.63 -1.97
C VAL A 583 10.10 -30.26 -3.20
N LEU A 584 9.90 -31.20 -4.12
CA LEU A 584 9.22 -30.94 -5.40
C LEU A 584 7.72 -30.68 -5.23
N GLU A 585 7.07 -31.37 -4.30
CA GLU A 585 5.66 -31.17 -3.95
C GLU A 585 5.44 -29.81 -3.26
N LYS A 586 6.17 -29.53 -2.17
CA LYS A 586 5.94 -28.32 -1.35
C LYS A 586 6.44 -27.02 -2.01
N SER A 587 7.47 -27.09 -2.86
CA SER A 587 7.91 -25.90 -3.61
C SER A 587 6.95 -25.50 -4.74
N ALA A 588 6.09 -26.41 -5.22
CA ALA A 588 5.14 -26.20 -6.30
C ALA A 588 5.76 -25.54 -7.56
N GLY A 589 7.03 -25.83 -7.86
CA GLY A 589 7.76 -25.25 -8.99
C GLY A 589 8.29 -23.82 -8.78
N ASN A 590 8.26 -23.27 -7.56
CA ASN A 590 8.83 -21.96 -7.27
C ASN A 590 10.36 -22.07 -7.02
N PRO A 591 11.23 -21.50 -7.89
CA PRO A 591 12.68 -21.60 -7.76
C PRO A 591 13.21 -21.10 -6.42
N PHE A 592 12.70 -19.97 -5.93
CA PHE A 592 13.13 -19.40 -4.66
C PHE A 592 12.74 -20.27 -3.46
N PHE A 593 11.62 -21.01 -3.53
CA PHE A 593 11.28 -22.00 -2.52
C PHE A 593 12.28 -23.17 -2.55
N VAL A 594 12.65 -23.67 -3.73
CA VAL A 594 13.69 -24.73 -3.85
C VAL A 594 15.02 -24.25 -3.29
N GLU A 595 15.47 -23.03 -3.63
CA GLU A 595 16.70 -22.43 -3.09
C GLU A 595 16.67 -22.31 -1.56
N GLU A 596 15.59 -21.80 -0.97
CA GLU A 596 15.46 -21.65 0.48
C GLU A 596 15.32 -22.99 1.21
N VAL A 597 14.66 -24.00 0.62
CA VAL A 597 14.62 -25.35 1.19
C VAL A 597 16.00 -25.99 1.13
N VAL A 598 16.70 -25.89 0.01
CA VAL A 598 18.09 -26.36 -0.11
C VAL A 598 18.97 -25.70 0.95
N ARG A 599 18.88 -24.37 1.10
CA ARG A 599 19.59 -23.63 2.15
C ARG A 599 19.18 -24.09 3.55
N THR A 600 17.91 -24.38 3.80
CA THR A 600 17.42 -24.83 5.12
C THR A 600 17.85 -26.26 5.44
N LEU A 601 17.88 -27.17 4.47
CA LEU A 601 18.46 -28.52 4.59
C LEU A 601 19.96 -28.46 4.90
N ILE A 602 20.64 -27.45 4.39
CA ILE A 602 22.05 -27.17 4.67
C ILE A 602 22.21 -26.54 6.06
N GLU A 603 21.55 -25.43 6.37
CA GLU A 603 21.58 -24.75 7.67
C GLU A 603 21.13 -25.65 8.81
N ASN A 604 20.23 -26.60 8.56
CA ASN A 604 19.82 -27.67 9.46
C ASN A 604 20.45 -29.03 9.10
N GLY A 605 21.58 -29.04 8.37
CA GLY A 605 22.55 -30.12 8.12
C GLY A 605 22.05 -31.53 7.83
N VAL A 606 20.83 -31.63 7.31
CA VAL A 606 20.36 -32.75 6.52
C VAL A 606 21.32 -33.03 5.35
N VAL A 607 22.00 -31.98 4.89
CA VAL A 607 23.04 -32.03 3.86
C VAL A 607 24.32 -31.39 4.38
N VAL A 608 25.43 -32.14 4.33
CA VAL A 608 26.77 -31.74 4.78
C VAL A 608 27.79 -31.85 3.64
N PRO A 609 28.89 -31.07 3.66
CA PRO A 609 29.90 -31.12 2.61
C PRO A 609 30.92 -32.24 2.84
N GLU A 610 31.22 -33.04 1.82
CA GLU A 610 32.25 -34.07 1.83
C GLU A 610 33.27 -33.81 0.70
N GLU A 611 34.56 -33.80 1.03
CA GLU A 611 35.62 -33.67 0.02
C GLU A 611 36.07 -35.05 -0.46
N ARG A 612 35.87 -35.32 -1.76
CA ARG A 612 36.34 -36.55 -2.42
C ARG A 612 37.43 -36.20 -3.42
N VAL A 613 38.53 -36.94 -3.39
CA VAL A 613 39.59 -36.85 -4.41
C VAL A 613 39.24 -37.76 -5.57
N LEU A 614 39.08 -37.19 -6.78
CA LEU A 614 38.76 -37.90 -8.01
C LEU A 614 39.69 -37.41 -9.14
N ASP A 615 40.37 -38.35 -9.79
CA ASP A 615 41.38 -38.12 -10.84
C ASP A 615 42.51 -37.15 -10.48
N GLY A 616 42.76 -36.97 -9.17
CA GLY A 616 43.78 -36.08 -8.61
C GLY A 616 43.27 -34.72 -8.14
N ASP A 617 42.07 -34.31 -8.57
CA ASP A 617 41.39 -33.11 -8.05
C ASP A 617 40.67 -33.42 -6.74
N THR A 618 40.77 -32.52 -5.76
CA THR A 618 39.88 -32.54 -4.58
C THR A 618 38.60 -31.79 -4.92
N LYS A 619 37.45 -32.46 -4.91
CA LYS A 619 36.14 -31.87 -5.21
C LYS A 619 35.25 -31.98 -3.98
N ARG A 620 34.69 -30.83 -3.57
CA ARG A 620 33.75 -30.72 -2.45
C ARG A 620 32.35 -31.05 -2.98
N TYR A 621 31.91 -32.25 -2.65
CA TYR A 621 30.54 -32.70 -2.86
C TYR A 621 29.69 -32.35 -1.65
N TRP A 622 28.41 -32.62 -1.78
CA TRP A 622 27.46 -32.61 -0.68
C TRP A 622 26.90 -34.02 -0.52
N VAL A 623 26.54 -34.38 0.72
CA VAL A 623 26.04 -35.70 1.09
C VAL A 623 24.87 -35.54 2.05
N ALA A 624 23.81 -36.30 1.83
CA ALA A 624 22.70 -36.41 2.75
C ALA A 624 23.09 -37.23 3.99
N THR A 625 22.85 -36.70 5.19
CA THR A 625 23.06 -37.44 6.45
C THR A 625 22.03 -38.57 6.60
N SER A 626 22.25 -39.52 7.52
CA SER A 626 21.29 -40.59 7.90
C SER A 626 19.87 -40.08 8.12
N ASP A 627 19.83 -38.85 8.64
CA ASP A 627 18.71 -38.08 9.11
C ASP A 627 17.84 -37.47 8.00
N ALA A 628 18.32 -37.54 6.75
CA ALA A 628 17.78 -36.82 5.61
C ALA A 628 16.48 -37.38 5.03
N ALA A 629 16.21 -38.68 5.21
CA ALA A 629 15.07 -39.36 4.58
C ALA A 629 13.70 -38.81 5.03
N ASP A 630 13.69 -38.06 6.11
CA ASP A 630 12.56 -37.84 7.01
C ASP A 630 12.33 -36.37 7.40
N PHE A 631 13.22 -35.46 6.98
CA PHE A 631 13.17 -34.05 7.38
C PHE A 631 11.90 -33.36 6.87
N ASN A 632 11.13 -32.75 7.79
CA ASN A 632 9.87 -32.10 7.44
C ASN A 632 10.07 -30.67 6.93
N ILE A 633 10.08 -30.53 5.60
CA ILE A 633 10.06 -29.24 4.91
C ILE A 633 8.74 -28.50 5.24
N PRO A 634 8.76 -27.19 5.59
CA PRO A 634 7.54 -26.42 5.84
C PRO A 634 6.57 -26.35 4.66
N ASP A 635 5.26 -26.36 4.93
CA ASP A 635 4.19 -26.32 3.92
C ASP A 635 4.14 -25.01 3.12
N ASN A 636 4.84 -23.97 3.56
CA ASN A 636 4.90 -22.69 2.87
C ASN A 636 6.21 -21.93 3.18
N LEU A 637 6.61 -21.10 2.22
CA LEU A 637 7.82 -20.28 2.27
C LEU A 637 7.85 -19.28 3.44
N GLN A 638 6.69 -18.78 3.90
CA GLN A 638 6.65 -17.82 5.02
C GLN A 638 7.05 -18.51 6.34
N SER A 639 6.61 -19.75 6.56
CA SER A 639 7.01 -20.57 7.72
C SER A 639 8.51 -20.90 7.69
N LEU A 640 9.08 -21.17 6.52
CA LEU A 640 10.53 -21.40 6.36
C LEU A 640 11.33 -20.14 6.69
N LEU A 641 10.99 -18.98 6.09
CA LEU A 641 11.67 -17.71 6.33
C LEU A 641 11.56 -17.27 7.80
N ALA A 642 10.42 -17.53 8.45
CA ALA A 642 10.24 -17.32 9.88
C ALA A 642 11.13 -18.25 10.72
N ALA A 643 11.26 -19.54 10.36
CA ALA A 643 12.13 -20.48 11.06
C ALA A 643 13.62 -20.07 10.98
N ARG A 644 14.07 -19.58 9.81
CA ARG A 644 15.44 -19.02 9.66
C ARG A 644 15.63 -17.75 10.51
N MET A 645 14.65 -16.85 10.53
CA MET A 645 14.67 -15.68 11.42
C MET A 645 14.69 -16.08 12.91
N ASP A 646 14.03 -17.18 13.28
CA ASP A 646 14.04 -17.70 14.66
C ASP A 646 15.42 -18.24 15.10
N GLN A 647 16.35 -18.49 14.18
CA GLN A 647 17.75 -18.84 14.49
C GLN A 647 18.65 -17.60 14.72
N LEU A 648 18.17 -16.38 14.46
CA LEU A 648 18.90 -15.14 14.72
C LEU A 648 18.88 -14.80 16.22
N GLU A 649 20.01 -14.31 16.73
CA GLU A 649 20.11 -13.62 18.01
C GLU A 649 19.14 -12.44 18.10
N GLU A 650 18.60 -12.19 19.29
CA GLU A 650 17.49 -11.26 19.54
C GLU A 650 17.76 -9.84 19.03
N ALA A 651 18.97 -9.30 19.23
CA ALA A 651 19.37 -7.98 18.75
C ALA A 651 19.57 -7.90 17.22
N THR A 652 20.11 -8.97 16.62
CA THR A 652 20.22 -9.11 15.15
C THR A 652 18.83 -9.22 14.51
N ARG A 653 17.93 -9.96 15.14
CA ARG A 653 16.53 -10.13 14.74
C ARG A 653 15.74 -8.82 14.81
N ALA A 654 15.86 -8.09 15.91
CA ALA A 654 15.24 -6.77 16.07
C ALA A 654 15.74 -5.79 15.00
N THR A 655 17.04 -5.83 14.67
CA THR A 655 17.63 -5.03 13.59
C THR A 655 17.02 -5.39 12.22
N LEU A 656 16.83 -6.67 11.91
CA LEU A 656 16.20 -7.12 10.66
C LEU A 656 14.70 -6.75 10.61
N GLN A 657 13.99 -6.87 11.73
CA GLN A 657 12.59 -6.44 11.85
C GLN A 657 12.45 -4.93 11.62
N LEU A 658 13.31 -4.13 12.22
CA LEU A 658 13.31 -2.68 12.04
C LEU A 658 13.63 -2.28 10.58
N ALA A 659 14.63 -2.91 9.97
CA ALA A 659 14.94 -2.73 8.55
C ALA A 659 13.72 -3.07 7.65
N SER A 660 12.95 -4.11 7.99
CA SER A 660 11.74 -4.48 7.24
C SER A 660 10.62 -3.44 7.31
N VAL A 661 10.62 -2.56 8.32
CA VAL A 661 9.67 -1.44 8.45
C VAL A 661 10.13 -0.23 7.62
N ILE A 662 11.44 0.00 7.46
CA ILE A 662 11.99 1.06 6.59
C ILE A 662 11.70 0.75 5.11
N GLY A 663 11.88 -0.51 4.69
CA GLY A 663 11.49 -0.95 3.34
C GLY A 663 12.28 -2.15 2.80
N ARG A 664 12.00 -2.51 1.54
CA ARG A 664 12.81 -3.49 0.78
C ARG A 664 14.25 -2.98 0.60
N ASN A 665 14.39 -1.70 0.28
CA ASN A 665 15.65 -0.97 0.24
C ASN A 665 15.67 0.01 1.42
N PHE A 666 16.83 0.20 2.05
CA PHE A 666 17.00 1.13 3.15
C PHE A 666 18.43 1.69 3.21
N TYR A 667 18.54 2.99 3.45
CA TYR A 667 19.83 3.65 3.69
C TYR A 667 20.35 3.35 5.10
N LEU A 668 21.65 3.10 5.21
CA LEU A 668 22.30 2.77 6.47
C LEU A 668 22.05 3.84 7.56
N ARG A 669 22.07 5.13 7.20
CA ARG A 669 21.79 6.22 8.15
C ARG A 669 20.41 6.16 8.79
N VAL A 670 19.39 5.67 8.08
CA VAL A 670 18.01 5.63 8.58
C VAL A 670 17.91 4.51 9.60
N LEU A 671 18.46 3.34 9.28
CA LEU A 671 18.58 2.24 10.24
C LEU A 671 19.42 2.62 11.46
N GLN A 672 20.54 3.34 11.29
CA GLN A 672 21.35 3.88 12.39
C GLN A 672 20.58 4.88 13.27
N ALA A 673 19.87 5.85 12.65
CA ALA A 673 19.18 6.91 13.37
C ALA A 673 17.87 6.47 14.03
N VAL A 674 17.28 5.35 13.61
CA VAL A 674 16.22 4.66 14.37
C VAL A 674 16.84 3.74 15.43
N ASN A 675 17.84 2.91 15.08
CA ASN A 675 18.48 1.95 15.98
C ASN A 675 19.60 2.57 16.85
N LYS A 676 19.35 3.77 17.42
CA LYS A 676 20.30 4.55 18.24
C LYS A 676 20.85 3.80 19.47
N ALA A 677 20.22 2.71 19.88
CA ALA A 677 20.59 1.91 21.05
C ALA A 677 21.55 0.74 20.75
N SER A 678 21.87 0.46 19.48
CA SER A 678 22.65 -0.73 19.07
C SER A 678 24.10 -0.40 18.69
N PRO A 679 25.06 -0.41 19.64
CA PRO A 679 26.48 -0.21 19.31
C PRO A 679 27.07 -1.31 18.40
N GLU A 680 26.40 -2.47 18.32
CA GLU A 680 26.83 -3.64 17.53
C GLU A 680 26.11 -3.73 16.16
N LEU A 681 25.56 -2.61 15.65
CA LEU A 681 24.81 -2.60 14.39
C LEU A 681 25.59 -3.20 13.20
N ASP A 682 26.88 -2.90 13.09
CA ASP A 682 27.74 -3.43 12.01
C ASP A 682 27.94 -4.96 12.14
N GLN A 683 27.93 -5.50 13.36
CA GLN A 683 27.97 -6.94 13.64
C GLN A 683 26.64 -7.62 13.28
N HIS A 684 25.51 -6.97 13.56
CA HIS A 684 24.19 -7.43 13.10
C HIS A 684 24.13 -7.45 11.58
N LEU A 685 24.49 -6.36 10.91
CA LEU A 685 24.51 -6.26 9.43
C LEU A 685 25.47 -7.29 8.82
N GLY A 686 26.68 -7.44 9.35
CA GLY A 686 27.63 -8.47 8.95
C GLY A 686 27.13 -9.91 9.15
N THR A 687 26.18 -10.13 10.06
CA THR A 687 25.54 -11.43 10.27
C THR A 687 24.38 -11.65 9.30
N LEU A 688 23.56 -10.62 9.05
CA LEU A 688 22.46 -10.65 8.08
C LEU A 688 22.95 -10.77 6.63
N LEU A 689 24.12 -10.20 6.32
CA LEU A 689 24.83 -10.38 5.04
C LEU A 689 25.33 -11.83 4.89
N ARG A 690 26.01 -12.39 5.91
CA ARG A 690 26.52 -13.78 5.89
C ARG A 690 25.40 -14.83 5.77
N LEU A 691 24.20 -14.53 6.28
CA LEU A 691 23.01 -15.38 6.19
C LEU A 691 22.15 -15.10 4.94
N ASP A 692 22.64 -14.30 3.98
CA ASP A 692 21.97 -13.93 2.73
C ASP A 692 20.58 -13.26 2.91
N MET A 693 20.26 -12.74 4.10
CA MET A 693 18.96 -12.10 4.36
C MET A 693 18.87 -10.72 3.69
N ILE A 694 19.99 -10.00 3.68
CA ILE A 694 20.17 -8.71 3.02
C ILE A 694 21.40 -8.74 2.10
N ARG A 695 21.51 -7.77 1.19
CA ARG A 695 22.67 -7.48 0.35
C ARG A 695 22.93 -5.98 0.32
N GLU A 696 24.16 -5.56 0.06
CA GLU A 696 24.46 -4.18 -0.31
C GLU A 696 23.98 -3.95 -1.76
N SER A 697 23.22 -2.88 -2.01
CA SER A 697 22.73 -2.52 -3.36
C SER A 697 23.41 -1.29 -3.95
N ALA A 698 23.87 -0.37 -3.11
CA ALA A 698 24.72 0.76 -3.51
C ALA A 698 25.70 1.14 -2.40
N ARG A 699 26.84 1.72 -2.78
CA ARG A 699 27.85 2.29 -1.86
C ARG A 699 28.11 3.78 -2.09
N VAL A 700 27.66 4.31 -3.23
CA VAL A 700 27.94 5.68 -3.68
C VAL A 700 26.63 6.25 -4.27
N PRO A 701 26.17 7.44 -3.86
CA PRO A 701 26.80 8.36 -2.90
C PRO A 701 26.72 7.92 -1.42
N GLU A 702 25.83 6.98 -1.08
CA GLU A 702 25.64 6.43 0.27
C GLU A 702 25.55 4.89 0.23
N VAL A 703 25.76 4.24 1.38
CA VAL A 703 25.48 2.81 1.58
C VAL A 703 23.98 2.56 1.68
N GLU A 704 23.45 1.85 0.68
CA GLU A 704 22.09 1.32 0.63
C GLU A 704 22.15 -0.21 0.75
N TYR A 705 21.32 -0.76 1.64
CA TYR A 705 21.06 -2.20 1.71
C TYR A 705 19.70 -2.53 1.12
N SER A 706 19.57 -3.73 0.58
CA SER A 706 18.29 -4.29 0.15
C SER A 706 18.10 -5.70 0.70
N PHE A 707 16.86 -6.07 1.03
CA PHE A 707 16.49 -7.46 1.27
C PHE A 707 16.73 -8.27 0.00
N ARG A 708 17.37 -9.45 0.13
CA ARG A 708 17.75 -10.28 -1.03
C ARG A 708 16.55 -10.75 -1.86
N ASN A 709 15.38 -10.86 -1.23
CA ASN A 709 14.09 -11.12 -1.87
C ASN A 709 12.98 -10.31 -1.15
N PRO A 710 12.04 -9.67 -1.87
CA PRO A 710 10.85 -9.05 -1.27
C PRO A 710 10.08 -9.95 -0.30
N LEU A 711 9.98 -11.24 -0.59
CA LEU A 711 9.28 -12.22 0.26
C LEU A 711 9.95 -12.39 1.64
N THR A 712 11.27 -12.15 1.74
CA THR A 712 11.99 -12.11 3.02
C THR A 712 11.60 -10.88 3.84
N GLN A 713 11.52 -9.69 3.20
CA GLN A 713 11.02 -8.48 3.86
C GLN A 713 9.57 -8.67 4.33
N GLU A 714 8.70 -9.19 3.47
CA GLU A 714 7.30 -9.44 3.81
C GLU A 714 7.16 -10.42 4.97
N ALA A 715 7.92 -11.53 4.99
CA ALA A 715 7.86 -12.53 6.04
C ALA A 715 8.32 -11.95 7.40
N VAL A 716 9.46 -11.26 7.41
CA VAL A 716 10.00 -10.59 8.62
C VAL A 716 8.99 -9.56 9.13
N TYR A 717 8.52 -8.65 8.28
CA TYR A 717 7.54 -7.62 8.65
C TYR A 717 6.25 -8.23 9.21
N LYS A 718 5.80 -9.37 8.67
CA LYS A 718 4.61 -10.09 9.15
C LYS A 718 4.77 -10.71 10.54
N THR A 719 5.99 -10.93 11.05
CA THR A 719 6.21 -11.45 12.42
C THR A 719 5.98 -10.41 13.52
N ILE A 720 6.17 -9.12 13.22
CA ILE A 720 6.13 -8.03 14.21
C ILE A 720 4.70 -7.85 14.75
N LEU A 721 4.50 -7.60 16.06
CA LEU A 721 3.18 -7.24 16.60
C LEU A 721 2.65 -5.94 15.98
N HIS A 722 1.33 -5.81 15.89
CA HIS A 722 0.68 -4.59 15.40
C HIS A 722 1.14 -3.32 16.15
N LYS A 723 1.19 -3.37 17.49
CA LYS A 723 1.65 -2.25 18.32
C LYS A 723 3.12 -1.88 18.02
N HIS A 724 4.02 -2.86 17.96
CA HIS A 724 5.43 -2.61 17.63
C HIS A 724 5.63 -2.16 16.16
N ARG A 725 4.78 -2.57 15.20
CA ARG A 725 4.79 -1.98 13.85
C ARG A 725 4.40 -0.51 13.89
N GLN A 726 3.36 -0.15 14.63
CA GLN A 726 2.95 1.24 14.78
C GLN A 726 4.09 2.09 15.39
N GLU A 727 4.73 1.59 16.44
CA GLU A 727 5.87 2.24 17.09
C GLU A 727 7.09 2.36 16.17
N PHE A 728 7.43 1.31 15.40
CA PHE A 728 8.51 1.38 14.41
C PHE A 728 8.16 2.31 13.24
N HIS A 729 6.93 2.33 12.73
CA HIS A 729 6.52 3.26 11.67
C HIS A 729 6.54 4.71 12.16
N HIS A 730 6.13 4.99 13.41
CA HIS A 730 6.27 6.29 14.06
C HIS A 730 7.75 6.72 14.12
N GLN A 731 8.62 5.85 14.66
CA GLN A 731 10.05 6.12 14.80
C GLN A 731 10.75 6.34 13.46
N VAL A 732 10.43 5.56 12.42
CA VAL A 732 10.96 5.78 11.06
C VAL A 732 10.46 7.11 10.49
N GLY A 733 9.18 7.44 10.68
CA GLY A 733 8.60 8.71 10.27
C GLY A 733 9.33 9.92 10.89
N GLU A 734 9.47 9.96 12.21
CA GLU A 734 10.19 11.04 12.90
C GLU A 734 11.67 11.12 12.51
N VAL A 735 12.34 9.98 12.32
CA VAL A 735 13.74 9.95 11.89
C VAL A 735 13.91 10.45 10.46
N MET A 736 12.96 10.18 9.56
CA MET A 736 12.99 10.73 8.20
C MET A 736 12.63 12.22 8.18
N GLU A 737 11.64 12.65 8.94
CA GLU A 737 11.28 14.06 9.15
C GLU A 737 12.49 14.87 9.66
N ALA A 738 13.28 14.32 10.60
CA ALA A 738 14.50 14.96 11.12
C ALA A 738 15.72 14.87 10.17
N LEU A 739 16.01 13.70 9.58
CA LEU A 739 17.19 13.51 8.71
C LEU A 739 17.07 14.24 7.35
N TYR A 740 15.85 14.57 6.92
CA TYR A 740 15.58 15.13 5.60
C TYR A 740 14.89 16.51 5.69
N GLN A 741 15.00 17.20 6.83
CA GLN A 741 14.31 18.48 7.09
C GLN A 741 14.53 19.57 6.02
N GLU A 742 15.75 19.72 5.47
CA GLU A 742 16.06 20.71 4.42
C GLU A 742 15.58 20.31 3.00
N ARG A 743 14.88 19.18 2.87
CA ARG A 743 14.54 18.52 1.59
C ARG A 743 13.28 17.64 1.71
N ILE A 744 12.42 17.95 2.68
CA ILE A 744 11.29 17.11 3.09
C ILE A 744 10.20 17.01 2.01
N ASP A 745 10.15 17.99 1.12
CA ASP A 745 9.21 18.06 0.01
C ASP A 745 9.27 16.82 -0.88
N GLY A 746 10.46 16.24 -1.09
CA GLY A 746 10.63 15.02 -1.87
C GLY A 746 10.11 13.73 -1.19
N LEU A 747 9.52 13.82 0.01
CA LEU A 747 9.18 12.66 0.85
C LEU A 747 7.74 12.67 1.42
N PHE A 748 6.91 13.66 1.11
CA PHE A 748 5.58 13.81 1.72
C PHE A 748 4.71 12.54 1.62
N GLY A 749 4.63 11.90 0.45
CA GLY A 749 3.87 10.65 0.28
C GLY A 749 4.41 9.47 1.11
N LEU A 750 5.72 9.42 1.35
CA LEU A 750 6.35 8.39 2.17
C LEU A 750 6.15 8.65 3.67
N LEU A 751 6.26 9.92 4.12
CA LEU A 751 5.92 10.31 5.49
C LEU A 751 4.44 10.06 5.78
N ALA A 752 3.54 10.37 4.83
CA ALA A 752 2.12 10.04 4.93
C ALA A 752 1.90 8.53 5.10
N HIS A 753 2.62 7.68 4.34
CA HIS A 753 2.57 6.22 4.48
C HIS A 753 3.02 5.75 5.87
N HIS A 754 4.18 6.24 6.37
CA HIS A 754 4.68 5.88 7.69
C HIS A 754 3.75 6.34 8.82
N PHE A 755 3.31 7.60 8.84
CA PHE A 755 2.40 8.08 9.89
C PHE A 755 1.00 7.45 9.80
N THR A 756 0.54 7.05 8.60
CA THR A 756 -0.67 6.23 8.44
C THR A 756 -0.53 4.88 9.14
N LEU A 757 0.56 4.15 8.88
CA LEU A 757 0.81 2.83 9.48
C LEU A 757 1.22 2.91 10.97
N ALA A 758 1.67 4.08 11.44
CA ALA A 758 1.80 4.38 12.86
C ALA A 758 0.44 4.53 13.57
N GLY A 759 -0.59 5.00 12.87
CA GLY A 759 -1.82 5.50 13.47
C GLY A 759 -1.70 6.94 13.99
N GLU A 760 -0.71 7.69 13.51
CA GLU A 760 -0.55 9.13 13.77
C GLU A 760 -1.41 9.94 12.80
N HIS A 761 -2.74 9.81 12.93
CA HIS A 761 -3.71 10.34 11.97
C HIS A 761 -3.50 11.83 11.65
N ALA A 762 -3.07 12.65 12.61
CA ALA A 762 -2.84 14.09 12.41
C ALA A 762 -1.70 14.36 11.41
N LYS A 763 -0.48 13.85 11.69
CA LYS A 763 0.67 13.93 10.76
C LYS A 763 0.36 13.25 9.42
N ALA A 764 -0.33 12.12 9.44
CA ALA A 764 -0.70 11.40 8.22
C ALA A 764 -1.61 12.23 7.29
N ILE A 765 -2.64 12.90 7.84
CA ILE A 765 -3.52 13.81 7.09
C ILE A 765 -2.75 15.03 6.56
N GLU A 766 -1.88 15.61 7.38
CA GLU A 766 -1.02 16.73 6.99
C GLU A 766 -0.10 16.37 5.80
N TYR A 767 0.66 15.27 5.91
CA TYR A 767 1.54 14.82 4.84
C TYR A 767 0.80 14.34 3.58
N CYS A 768 -0.41 13.76 3.70
CA CYS A 768 -1.26 13.50 2.54
C CYS A 768 -1.67 14.80 1.81
N ARG A 769 -2.02 15.87 2.52
CA ARG A 769 -2.35 17.16 1.91
C ARG A 769 -1.15 17.80 1.24
N LEU A 770 0.02 17.79 1.90
CA LEU A 770 1.28 18.29 1.33
C LEU A 770 1.69 17.52 0.07
N ALA A 771 1.56 16.18 0.08
CA ALA A 771 1.78 15.35 -1.10
C ALA A 771 0.79 15.68 -2.23
N ALA A 772 -0.46 15.98 -1.91
CA ALA A 772 -1.45 16.39 -2.91
C ALA A 772 -1.18 17.79 -3.50
N HIS A 773 -0.79 18.77 -2.68
CA HIS A 773 -0.39 20.10 -3.15
C HIS A 773 0.83 20.04 -4.05
N GLN A 774 1.82 19.22 -3.69
CA GLN A 774 2.98 18.93 -4.55
C GLN A 774 2.58 18.26 -5.87
N ALA A 775 1.70 17.26 -5.82
CA ALA A 775 1.19 16.58 -7.01
C ALA A 775 0.44 17.54 -7.95
N VAL A 776 -0.37 18.47 -7.42
CA VAL A 776 -0.99 19.56 -8.20
C VAL A 776 0.06 20.48 -8.83
N ALA A 777 1.13 20.83 -8.11
CA ALA A 777 2.20 21.68 -8.63
C ALA A 777 3.02 21.03 -9.77
N VAL A 778 2.98 19.70 -9.89
CA VAL A 778 3.51 18.94 -11.04
C VAL A 778 2.40 18.33 -11.92
N TYR A 779 1.16 18.83 -11.81
CA TYR A 779 -0.01 18.47 -12.63
C TYR A 779 -0.44 16.99 -12.57
N ALA A 780 0.09 16.21 -11.63
CA ALA A 780 -0.27 14.83 -11.32
C ALA A 780 -1.57 14.76 -10.50
N TYR A 781 -2.68 15.18 -11.13
CA TYR A 781 -3.97 15.37 -10.44
C TYR A 781 -4.58 14.07 -9.92
N SER A 782 -4.30 12.92 -10.55
CA SER A 782 -4.79 11.60 -10.09
C SER A 782 -4.19 11.24 -8.73
N GLU A 783 -2.88 11.45 -8.58
CA GLU A 783 -2.11 11.24 -7.36
C GLU A 783 -2.51 12.26 -6.28
N ALA A 784 -2.82 13.50 -6.65
CA ALA A 784 -3.38 14.49 -5.74
C ALA A 784 -4.73 14.05 -5.18
N ALA A 785 -5.67 13.64 -6.05
CA ALA A 785 -6.96 13.12 -5.66
C ALA A 785 -6.84 11.84 -4.80
N GLN A 786 -5.90 10.95 -5.12
CA GLN A 786 -5.65 9.74 -4.34
C GLN A 786 -5.10 10.04 -2.93
N ASN A 787 -4.17 11.00 -2.81
CA ASN A 787 -3.63 11.43 -1.52
C ASN A 787 -4.70 12.11 -0.64
N LEU A 788 -5.54 12.98 -1.21
CA LEU A 788 -6.66 13.59 -0.48
C LEU A 788 -7.71 12.54 -0.07
N ASN A 789 -8.03 11.58 -0.94
CA ASN A 789 -8.88 10.43 -0.59
C ASN A 789 -8.26 9.56 0.51
N ASN A 790 -6.94 9.48 0.63
CA ASN A 790 -6.28 8.80 1.75
C ASN A 790 -6.44 9.60 3.06
N ALA A 791 -6.31 10.93 3.04
CA ALA A 791 -6.62 11.78 4.19
C ALA A 791 -8.08 11.63 4.65
N LEU A 792 -9.05 11.59 3.72
CA LEU A 792 -10.48 11.38 4.04
C LEU A 792 -10.74 10.05 4.77
N LYS A 793 -10.02 8.97 4.44
CA LYS A 793 -10.14 7.66 5.13
C LYS A 793 -9.63 7.69 6.58
N LEU A 794 -8.76 8.64 6.93
CA LEU A 794 -8.19 8.81 8.27
C LEU A 794 -9.00 9.78 9.14
N LEU A 795 -9.76 10.68 8.51
CA LEU A 795 -10.65 11.63 9.16
C LEU A 795 -11.84 10.90 9.82
N LYS A 796 -12.32 11.46 10.93
CA LYS A 796 -13.57 11.05 11.59
C LYS A 796 -14.52 12.25 11.57
N PRO A 797 -15.66 12.19 10.83
CA PRO A 797 -16.52 13.35 10.59
C PRO A 797 -16.87 14.10 11.88
N ASP A 798 -17.34 13.39 12.90
CA ASP A 798 -17.83 13.94 14.18
C ASP A 798 -16.75 14.63 15.05
N LYS A 799 -15.47 14.60 14.66
CA LYS A 799 -14.35 15.11 15.48
C LYS A 799 -13.46 16.11 14.77
N ASN A 800 -13.29 15.98 13.46
CA ASN A 800 -12.33 16.76 12.68
C ASN A 800 -13.06 17.60 11.60
N LEU A 801 -14.23 18.15 11.92
CA LEU A 801 -15.13 18.88 11.00
C LEU A 801 -14.39 19.87 10.09
N GLU A 802 -13.60 20.80 10.66
CA GLU A 802 -12.84 21.79 9.90
C GLU A 802 -11.84 21.15 8.94
N THR A 803 -11.01 20.20 9.42
CA THR A 803 -10.04 19.49 8.57
C THR A 803 -10.72 18.65 7.49
N HIS A 804 -11.90 18.09 7.78
CA HIS A 804 -12.69 17.31 6.84
C HIS A 804 -13.24 18.20 5.73
N LEU A 805 -13.81 19.35 6.08
CA LEU A 805 -14.28 20.37 5.15
C LEU A 805 -13.12 20.87 4.27
N VAL A 806 -11.95 21.19 4.83
CA VAL A 806 -10.74 21.57 4.08
C VAL A 806 -10.34 20.49 3.06
N VAL A 807 -10.24 19.22 3.45
CA VAL A 807 -9.80 18.15 2.52
C VAL A 807 -10.86 17.86 1.45
N VAL A 808 -12.16 17.99 1.75
CA VAL A 808 -13.23 17.89 0.76
C VAL A 808 -13.19 19.07 -0.23
N GLU A 809 -12.94 20.29 0.24
CA GLU A 809 -12.77 21.47 -0.61
C GLU A 809 -11.52 21.34 -1.53
N GLU A 810 -10.40 20.87 -0.99
CA GLU A 810 -9.18 20.59 -1.76
C GLU A 810 -9.37 19.48 -2.81
N LEU A 811 -10.14 18.42 -2.49
CA LEU A 811 -10.44 17.36 -3.44
C LEU A 811 -11.37 17.86 -4.55
N ALA A 812 -12.34 18.71 -4.21
CA ALA A 812 -13.22 19.36 -5.18
C ALA A 812 -12.44 20.29 -6.12
N ASP A 813 -11.47 21.05 -5.61
CA ASP A 813 -10.55 21.86 -6.43
C ASP A 813 -9.75 20.98 -7.41
N VAL A 814 -9.25 19.81 -6.98
CA VAL A 814 -8.59 18.83 -7.87
C VAL A 814 -9.56 18.25 -8.92
N CYS A 815 -10.81 17.94 -8.54
CA CYS A 815 -11.84 17.49 -9.49
C CYS A 815 -12.15 18.53 -10.57
N CYS A 816 -12.09 19.83 -10.26
CA CYS A 816 -12.18 20.89 -11.26
C CYS A 816 -11.02 20.84 -12.27
N LEU A 817 -9.79 20.59 -11.81
CA LEU A 817 -8.59 20.56 -12.64
C LEU A 817 -8.56 19.37 -13.62
N VAL A 818 -9.16 18.23 -13.25
CA VAL A 818 -9.42 17.09 -14.18
C VAL A 818 -10.75 17.21 -14.94
N ARG A 819 -11.47 18.34 -14.77
CA ARG A 819 -12.75 18.65 -15.43
C ARG A 819 -13.90 17.70 -15.11
N ASP A 820 -13.81 16.93 -14.00
CA ASP A 820 -14.96 16.21 -13.44
C ASP A 820 -15.83 17.17 -12.62
N PHE A 821 -16.54 18.02 -13.36
CA PHE A 821 -17.43 19.04 -12.83
C PHE A 821 -18.64 18.46 -12.06
N ALA A 822 -19.01 17.20 -12.30
CA ALA A 822 -20.11 16.56 -11.60
C ALA A 822 -19.69 16.15 -10.18
N GLU A 823 -18.52 15.52 -10.04
CA GLU A 823 -17.98 15.16 -8.73
C GLU A 823 -17.49 16.38 -7.95
N ALA A 824 -16.87 17.36 -8.62
CA ALA A 824 -16.46 18.63 -7.98
C ALA A 824 -17.63 19.34 -7.27
N ILE A 825 -18.78 19.51 -7.96
CA ILE A 825 -19.97 20.13 -7.35
C ILE A 825 -20.55 19.25 -6.23
N SER A 826 -20.50 17.91 -6.38
CA SER A 826 -20.92 16.97 -5.32
C SER A 826 -20.11 17.18 -4.03
N LEU A 827 -18.78 17.34 -4.17
CA LEU A 827 -17.87 17.59 -3.06
C LEU A 827 -18.03 19.00 -2.46
N TYR A 828 -18.20 20.05 -3.27
CA TYR A 828 -18.52 21.39 -2.72
C TYR A 828 -19.85 21.41 -1.96
N GLN A 829 -20.85 20.62 -2.39
CA GLN A 829 -22.10 20.43 -1.64
C GLN A 829 -21.85 19.70 -0.32
N GLN A 830 -21.01 18.66 -0.30
CA GLN A 830 -20.58 18.02 0.95
C GLN A 830 -19.84 18.99 1.89
N ALA A 831 -19.00 19.89 1.36
CA ALA A 831 -18.34 20.93 2.14
C ALA A 831 -19.32 21.96 2.72
N LEU A 832 -20.36 22.35 1.97
CA LEU A 832 -21.46 23.20 2.45
C LEU A 832 -22.29 22.50 3.55
N ASP A 833 -22.63 21.22 3.36
CA ASP A 833 -23.34 20.43 4.36
C ASP A 833 -22.52 20.31 5.66
N LEU A 834 -21.22 20.03 5.55
CA LEU A 834 -20.29 20.04 6.70
C LEU A 834 -20.26 21.41 7.40
N LEU A 835 -20.11 22.50 6.64
CA LEU A 835 -20.10 23.88 7.17
C LEU A 835 -21.40 24.21 7.93
N SER A 836 -22.56 23.79 7.40
CA SER A 836 -23.86 24.02 8.03
C SER A 836 -24.05 23.29 9.37
N SER A 837 -23.22 22.28 9.64
CA SER A 837 -23.23 21.53 10.91
C SER A 837 -22.31 22.11 11.99
N MET A 838 -21.51 23.15 11.65
CA MET A 838 -20.59 23.81 12.57
C MET A 838 -21.30 24.95 13.33
N ALA A 839 -20.96 25.13 14.61
CA ALA A 839 -21.60 26.14 15.46
C ALA A 839 -21.24 27.59 15.05
N ASP A 840 -20.00 27.79 14.58
CA ASP A 840 -19.48 29.06 14.10
C ASP A 840 -19.27 28.97 12.56
N ALA A 841 -20.36 28.82 11.81
CA ALA A 841 -20.32 28.68 10.36
C ALA A 841 -19.86 30.00 9.68
N ASP A 842 -18.76 29.94 8.94
CA ASP A 842 -18.24 31.07 8.18
C ASP A 842 -19.06 31.33 6.90
N ASN A 843 -19.90 32.36 6.93
CA ASN A 843 -20.70 32.80 5.79
C ASN A 843 -19.85 33.14 4.55
N ILE A 844 -18.64 33.68 4.72
CA ILE A 844 -17.74 33.99 3.60
C ILE A 844 -17.22 32.72 2.94
N ARG A 845 -16.97 31.66 3.74
CA ARG A 845 -16.65 30.34 3.20
C ARG A 845 -17.82 29.70 2.47
N ALA A 846 -19.05 29.85 2.98
CA ALA A 846 -20.25 29.40 2.27
C ALA A 846 -20.39 30.12 0.91
N VAL A 847 -20.19 31.44 0.88
CA VAL A 847 -20.16 32.26 -0.36
C VAL A 847 -19.08 31.79 -1.33
N ARG A 848 -17.86 31.46 -0.86
CA ARG A 848 -16.78 30.90 -1.70
C ARG A 848 -17.15 29.55 -2.31
N LEU A 849 -17.70 28.63 -1.51
CA LEU A 849 -18.12 27.30 -1.98
C LEU A 849 -19.27 27.42 -3.01
N HIS A 850 -20.25 28.27 -2.74
CA HIS A 850 -21.32 28.58 -3.70
C HIS A 850 -20.80 29.20 -4.99
N ARG A 851 -19.82 30.11 -4.90
CA ARG A 851 -19.17 30.70 -6.08
C ARG A 851 -18.53 29.63 -6.96
N LYS A 852 -17.71 28.75 -6.38
CA LYS A 852 -17.07 27.64 -7.13
C LYS A 852 -18.12 26.79 -7.87
N ILE A 853 -19.23 26.43 -7.20
CA ILE A 853 -20.35 25.69 -7.82
C ILE A 853 -20.96 26.44 -9.01
N VAL A 854 -21.22 27.76 -8.87
CA VAL A 854 -21.80 28.59 -9.93
C VAL A 854 -20.84 28.74 -11.10
N GLU A 855 -19.57 29.05 -10.86
CA GLU A 855 -18.53 29.18 -11.89
C GLU A 855 -18.47 27.91 -12.77
N ILE A 856 -18.35 26.74 -12.14
CA ILE A 856 -18.32 25.43 -12.82
C ILE A 856 -19.60 25.18 -13.63
N ALA A 857 -20.77 25.48 -13.07
CA ALA A 857 -22.04 25.31 -13.78
C ALA A 857 -22.16 26.23 -15.01
N THR A 858 -21.58 27.43 -14.97
CA THR A 858 -21.54 28.35 -16.14
C THR A 858 -20.56 27.91 -17.22
N GLU A 859 -19.46 27.25 -16.85
CA GLU A 859 -18.48 26.73 -17.80
C GLU A 859 -19.00 25.46 -18.50
N ALA A 860 -19.45 24.48 -17.72
CA ALA A 860 -19.82 23.15 -18.18
C ALA A 860 -20.80 23.15 -19.37
N LYS A 861 -21.77 24.09 -19.40
CA LYS A 861 -22.75 24.25 -20.50
C LYS A 861 -22.10 24.41 -21.88
N TRP A 862 -20.83 24.83 -21.94
CA TRP A 862 -20.10 25.13 -23.17
C TRP A 862 -18.79 24.34 -23.30
N SER A 863 -18.46 23.46 -22.34
CA SER A 863 -17.14 22.82 -22.25
C SER A 863 -17.18 21.29 -22.08
N VAL A 864 -18.37 20.70 -21.82
CA VAL A 864 -18.62 19.25 -21.80
C VAL A 864 -19.83 18.88 -22.67
N ASP A 865 -20.02 17.58 -22.92
CA ASP A 865 -21.14 17.08 -23.71
C ASP A 865 -22.52 17.24 -23.00
N ALA A 866 -23.60 17.00 -23.75
CA ALA A 866 -24.96 17.20 -23.26
C ALA A 866 -25.37 16.26 -22.09
N ASP A 867 -24.80 15.07 -21.97
CA ASP A 867 -25.09 14.12 -20.88
C ASP A 867 -24.24 14.44 -19.64
N ALA A 868 -23.00 14.88 -19.83
CA ALA A 868 -22.18 15.46 -18.77
C ALA A 868 -22.81 16.75 -18.20
N TYR A 869 -23.28 17.66 -19.05
CA TYR A 869 -23.97 18.87 -18.62
C TYR A 869 -25.30 18.59 -17.90
N GLN A 870 -26.06 17.57 -18.32
CA GLN A 870 -27.26 17.13 -17.59
C GLN A 870 -26.93 16.69 -16.15
N LYS A 871 -25.84 15.94 -15.94
CA LYS A 871 -25.36 15.56 -14.60
C LYS A 871 -24.99 16.80 -13.78
N VAL A 872 -24.16 17.69 -14.34
CA VAL A 872 -23.76 18.95 -13.69
C VAL A 872 -24.96 19.79 -13.27
N SER A 873 -25.95 19.96 -14.17
CA SER A 873 -27.18 20.70 -13.87
C SER A 873 -28.00 20.05 -12.75
N ALA A 874 -28.17 18.72 -12.80
CA ALA A 874 -28.94 17.97 -11.79
C ALA A 874 -28.29 17.96 -10.40
N VAL A 875 -26.96 18.01 -10.31
CA VAL A 875 -26.26 18.19 -9.03
C VAL A 875 -26.35 19.65 -8.59
N SER A 876 -25.99 20.61 -9.46
CA SER A 876 -25.99 22.06 -9.16
C SER A 876 -27.34 22.58 -8.63
N GLN A 877 -28.47 22.12 -9.17
CA GLN A 877 -29.81 22.50 -8.69
C GLN A 877 -30.03 22.29 -7.18
N LYS A 878 -29.33 21.34 -6.54
CA LYS A 878 -29.44 21.11 -5.08
C LYS A 878 -28.91 22.29 -4.25
N SER A 879 -27.85 22.98 -4.72
CA SER A 879 -27.26 24.08 -3.95
C SER A 879 -28.09 25.37 -3.99
N GLN A 880 -29.00 25.52 -4.96
CA GLN A 880 -29.77 26.76 -5.17
C GLN A 880 -30.61 27.23 -3.97
N ALA A 881 -30.99 26.32 -3.07
CA ALA A 881 -31.64 26.68 -1.81
C ALA A 881 -30.65 27.36 -0.85
N SER A 882 -29.58 26.65 -0.46
CA SER A 882 -28.51 27.16 0.42
C SER A 882 -27.84 28.42 -0.14
N LEU A 883 -27.71 28.53 -1.46
CA LEU A 883 -27.23 29.73 -2.15
C LEU A 883 -28.12 30.95 -1.88
N ARG A 884 -29.45 30.78 -1.93
CA ARG A 884 -30.40 31.86 -1.65
C ARG A 884 -30.32 32.31 -0.20
N ASP A 885 -30.24 31.35 0.72
CA ASP A 885 -30.15 31.63 2.16
C ASP A 885 -28.83 32.36 2.49
N SER A 886 -27.73 31.94 1.84
CA SER A 886 -26.41 32.60 1.93
C SER A 886 -26.42 34.02 1.35
N LEU A 887 -27.06 34.23 0.19
CA LEU A 887 -27.22 35.56 -0.41
C LEU A 887 -28.05 36.49 0.46
N GLN A 888 -29.09 35.97 1.14
CA GLN A 888 -29.89 36.78 2.07
C GLN A 888 -29.08 37.17 3.32
N ALA A 889 -28.23 36.28 3.85
CA ALA A 889 -27.32 36.63 4.95
C ALA A 889 -26.31 37.74 4.55
N MET A 890 -25.90 37.78 3.28
CA MET A 890 -25.01 38.81 2.72
C MET A 890 -25.64 40.19 2.53
N GLU A 891 -26.96 40.38 2.69
CA GLU A 891 -27.59 41.70 2.48
C GLU A 891 -27.20 42.72 3.57
N ASP A 892 -26.97 42.27 4.81
CA ASP A 892 -26.59 43.09 5.98
C ASP A 892 -25.09 43.04 6.33
N GLU A 893 -24.28 42.22 5.66
CA GLU A 893 -22.84 42.08 5.92
C GLU A 893 -21.97 43.14 5.21
N PRO A 894 -20.78 43.47 5.76
CA PRO A 894 -19.86 44.42 5.13
C PRO A 894 -19.36 43.90 3.76
N PRO A 895 -19.02 44.79 2.81
CA PRO A 895 -18.50 44.38 1.50
C PRO A 895 -17.28 43.45 1.62
N HIS A 896 -17.32 42.32 0.90
CA HIS A 896 -16.26 41.32 0.89
C HIS A 896 -15.97 40.81 -0.54
N ALA A 897 -14.72 40.43 -0.79
CA ALA A 897 -14.22 40.08 -2.13
C ALA A 897 -14.95 38.86 -2.73
N GLU A 898 -15.07 37.77 -1.97
CA GLU A 898 -15.79 36.56 -2.40
C GLU A 898 -17.26 36.86 -2.76
N THR A 899 -17.90 37.83 -2.10
CA THR A 899 -19.28 38.25 -2.40
C THR A 899 -19.36 39.03 -3.70
N VAL A 900 -18.38 39.90 -4.01
CA VAL A 900 -18.24 40.55 -5.33
C VAL A 900 -18.06 39.49 -6.43
N HIS A 901 -17.19 38.50 -6.21
CA HIS A 901 -16.96 37.43 -7.16
C HIS A 901 -18.20 36.54 -7.36
N LEU A 902 -18.91 36.16 -6.29
CA LEU A 902 -20.16 35.41 -6.37
C LEU A 902 -21.22 36.19 -7.17
N LEU A 903 -21.39 37.49 -6.93
CA LEU A 903 -22.32 38.33 -7.68
C LEU A 903 -21.92 38.45 -9.17
N ALA A 904 -20.63 38.51 -9.49
CA ALA A 904 -20.17 38.45 -10.88
C ALA A 904 -20.47 37.08 -11.53
N ALA A 905 -20.25 35.96 -10.82
CA ALA A 905 -20.56 34.61 -11.31
C ALA A 905 -22.07 34.39 -11.51
N LEU A 906 -22.91 34.84 -10.56
CA LEU A 906 -24.38 34.81 -10.67
C LEU A 906 -24.89 35.70 -11.79
N SER A 907 -24.22 36.83 -12.06
CA SER A 907 -24.52 37.63 -13.24
C SER A 907 -24.25 36.85 -14.53
N VAL A 908 -23.26 35.97 -14.58
CA VAL A 908 -22.99 35.12 -15.75
C VAL A 908 -24.00 33.98 -15.84
N ASP A 909 -24.33 33.27 -14.74
CA ASP A 909 -25.37 32.22 -14.72
C ASP A 909 -26.69 32.73 -15.30
N ALA A 910 -27.17 33.87 -14.80
CA ALA A 910 -28.46 34.43 -15.14
C ALA A 910 -28.68 34.60 -16.65
N TRP A 911 -27.64 34.95 -17.43
CA TRP A 911 -27.75 35.03 -18.89
C TRP A 911 -27.16 33.85 -19.67
N ARG A 912 -26.14 33.18 -19.14
CA ARG A 912 -25.38 32.15 -19.86
C ARG A 912 -25.95 30.76 -19.67
N VAL A 913 -26.47 30.44 -18.49
CA VAL A 913 -27.00 29.10 -18.12
C VAL A 913 -28.50 29.01 -18.39
N GLN A 914 -29.26 30.05 -18.03
CA GLN A 914 -30.72 30.05 -18.17
C GLN A 914 -31.18 30.15 -19.63
N THR A 915 -32.38 29.61 -19.91
CA THR A 915 -32.99 29.58 -21.24
C THR A 915 -34.50 29.84 -21.12
N PRO A 916 -35.01 31.03 -21.48
CA PRO A 916 -34.28 32.21 -21.95
C PRO A 916 -33.38 32.85 -20.87
N PRO A 917 -32.41 33.70 -21.26
CA PRO A 917 -31.62 34.52 -20.34
C PRO A 917 -32.45 35.45 -19.44
N ASP A 918 -32.17 35.47 -18.13
CA ASP A 918 -32.68 36.49 -17.20
C ASP A 918 -31.70 37.68 -17.15
N TRP A 919 -31.86 38.59 -18.13
CA TRP A 919 -31.09 39.82 -18.21
C TRP A 919 -31.39 40.81 -17.06
N GLU A 920 -32.50 40.69 -16.34
CA GLU A 920 -32.83 41.58 -15.22
C GLU A 920 -32.07 41.15 -13.95
N ALA A 921 -32.08 39.85 -13.63
CA ALA A 921 -31.23 39.30 -12.57
C ALA A 921 -29.75 39.50 -12.87
N ALA A 922 -29.31 39.26 -14.12
CA ALA A 922 -27.93 39.50 -14.53
C ALA A 922 -27.50 40.94 -14.26
N GLN A 923 -28.29 41.93 -14.72
CA GLN A 923 -27.95 43.35 -14.53
C GLN A 923 -27.99 43.78 -13.05
N ARG A 924 -28.91 43.20 -12.25
CA ARG A 924 -28.99 43.43 -10.80
C ARG A 924 -27.73 42.93 -10.10
N PHE A 925 -27.30 41.70 -10.36
CA PHE A 925 -26.10 41.12 -9.75
C PHE A 925 -24.82 41.86 -10.18
N ALA A 926 -24.65 42.15 -11.47
CA ALA A 926 -23.48 42.89 -11.97
C ALA A 926 -23.36 44.30 -11.38
N LYS A 927 -24.46 45.05 -11.27
CA LYS A 927 -24.46 46.37 -10.63
C LYS A 927 -24.08 46.28 -9.15
N ARG A 928 -24.62 45.30 -8.42
CA ARG A 928 -24.30 45.10 -7.00
C ARG A 928 -22.82 44.70 -6.79
N ALA A 929 -22.26 43.89 -7.68
CA ALA A 929 -20.83 43.57 -7.67
C ALA A 929 -19.96 44.84 -7.82
N VAL A 930 -20.33 45.75 -8.75
CA VAL A 930 -19.62 47.02 -8.94
C VAL A 930 -19.74 47.93 -7.71
N GLU A 931 -20.95 48.11 -7.15
CA GLU A 931 -21.16 48.89 -5.91
C GLU A 931 -20.29 48.41 -4.74
N MET A 932 -20.23 47.09 -4.54
CA MET A 932 -19.45 46.48 -3.45
C MET A 932 -17.94 46.54 -3.71
N ALA A 933 -17.50 46.42 -4.98
CA ALA A 933 -16.10 46.57 -5.36
C ALA A 933 -15.60 48.03 -5.23
N GLU A 934 -16.45 49.02 -5.53
CA GLU A 934 -16.18 50.43 -5.26
C GLU A 934 -16.01 50.68 -3.76
N GLY A 935 -16.90 50.10 -2.92
CA GLY A 935 -16.80 50.18 -1.46
C GLY A 935 -15.55 49.51 -0.86
N LEU A 936 -15.01 48.49 -1.53
CA LEU A 936 -13.76 47.82 -1.15
C LEU A 936 -12.48 48.58 -1.56
N ALA A 937 -12.59 49.61 -2.41
CA ALA A 937 -11.47 50.35 -3.00
C ALA A 937 -10.41 49.47 -3.71
N ASN A 938 -10.77 48.26 -4.14
CA ASN A 938 -9.86 47.32 -4.80
C ASN A 938 -10.01 47.44 -6.33
N ALA A 939 -8.95 47.93 -6.99
CA ALA A 939 -8.94 48.19 -8.43
C ALA A 939 -9.18 46.92 -9.28
N VAL A 940 -8.60 45.78 -8.89
CA VAL A 940 -8.73 44.52 -9.65
C VAL A 940 -10.15 43.96 -9.54
N LEU A 941 -10.73 43.92 -8.34
CA LEU A 941 -12.13 43.50 -8.13
C LEU A 941 -13.11 44.41 -8.87
N LEU A 942 -12.86 45.72 -8.85
CA LEU A 942 -13.70 46.69 -9.58
C LEU A 942 -13.60 46.49 -11.09
N SER A 943 -12.39 46.22 -11.61
CA SER A 943 -12.17 45.92 -13.02
C SER A 943 -12.92 44.64 -13.45
N GLN A 944 -12.86 43.57 -12.64
CA GLN A 944 -13.58 42.31 -12.87
C GLN A 944 -15.11 42.50 -12.81
N ALA A 945 -15.63 43.23 -11.83
CA ALA A 945 -17.06 43.53 -11.71
C ALA A 945 -17.58 44.40 -12.87
N LEU A 946 -16.79 45.37 -13.33
CA LEU A 946 -17.09 46.15 -14.55
C LEU A 946 -17.06 45.26 -15.80
N GLY A 947 -16.18 44.25 -15.86
CA GLY A 947 -16.18 43.22 -16.91
C GLY A 947 -17.49 42.40 -16.94
N ALA A 948 -17.99 41.97 -15.78
CA ALA A 948 -19.28 41.29 -15.68
C ALA A 948 -20.44 42.20 -16.16
N LEU A 949 -20.46 43.47 -15.75
CA LEU A 949 -21.45 44.45 -16.19
C LEU A 949 -21.38 44.74 -17.70
N ALA A 950 -20.17 44.83 -18.28
CA ALA A 950 -19.97 45.01 -19.71
C ALA A 950 -20.62 43.89 -20.53
N ASN A 951 -20.42 42.63 -20.12
CA ASN A 951 -21.03 41.47 -20.79
C ASN A 951 -22.57 41.50 -20.74
N VAL A 952 -23.17 41.96 -19.64
CA VAL A 952 -24.63 42.10 -19.53
C VAL A 952 -25.16 43.22 -20.43
N LEU A 953 -24.48 44.37 -20.46
CA LEU A 953 -24.85 45.48 -21.33
C LEU A 953 -24.74 45.10 -22.81
N ASP A 954 -23.72 44.32 -23.17
CA ASP A 954 -23.53 43.78 -24.53
C ASP A 954 -24.68 42.86 -24.95
N GLY A 955 -25.04 41.88 -24.11
CA GLY A 955 -26.16 40.98 -24.34
C GLY A 955 -27.53 41.67 -24.39
N GLN A 956 -27.68 42.78 -23.67
CA GLN A 956 -28.83 43.68 -23.76
C GLN A 956 -28.78 44.65 -24.97
N SER A 957 -27.73 44.58 -25.81
CA SER A 957 -27.45 45.49 -26.94
C SER A 957 -27.30 46.98 -26.56
N LEU A 958 -26.91 47.26 -25.31
CA LEU A 958 -26.62 48.59 -24.78
C LEU A 958 -25.14 48.94 -25.05
N LEU A 959 -24.80 49.01 -26.34
CA LEU A 959 -23.41 49.02 -26.82
C LEU A 959 -22.62 50.29 -26.44
N ARG A 960 -23.30 51.42 -26.19
CA ARG A 960 -22.65 52.68 -25.78
C ARG A 960 -22.34 52.70 -24.30
N GLU A 961 -23.25 52.15 -23.52
CA GLU A 961 -23.13 51.93 -22.09
C GLU A 961 -22.02 50.91 -21.82
N ASN A 962 -21.98 49.81 -22.59
CA ASN A 962 -20.86 48.86 -22.61
C ASN A 962 -19.53 49.58 -22.88
N LEU A 963 -19.43 50.41 -23.93
CA LEU A 963 -18.21 51.16 -24.24
C LEU A 963 -17.75 52.09 -23.10
N GLN A 964 -18.67 52.76 -22.40
CA GLN A 964 -18.33 53.59 -21.24
C GLN A 964 -17.78 52.75 -20.07
N VAL A 965 -18.38 51.59 -19.80
CA VAL A 965 -17.91 50.65 -18.77
C VAL A 965 -16.53 50.08 -19.14
N ALA A 966 -16.32 49.71 -20.41
CA ALA A 966 -15.04 49.20 -20.90
C ALA A 966 -13.93 50.27 -20.88
N GLN A 967 -14.25 51.53 -21.19
CA GLN A 967 -13.32 52.67 -21.03
C GLN A 967 -12.92 52.87 -19.57
N ARG A 968 -13.89 52.86 -18.64
CA ARG A 968 -13.62 52.95 -17.19
C ARG A 968 -12.75 51.79 -16.70
N ARG A 969 -13.04 50.55 -17.14
CA ARG A 969 -12.23 49.35 -16.81
C ARG A 969 -10.78 49.52 -17.29
N LEU A 970 -10.60 50.02 -18.51
CA LEU A 970 -9.29 50.29 -19.10
C LEU A 970 -8.49 51.34 -18.32
N GLU A 971 -9.12 52.45 -17.91
CA GLU A 971 -8.50 53.50 -17.08
C GLU A 971 -8.01 52.94 -15.73
N ILE A 972 -8.82 52.10 -15.08
CA ILE A 972 -8.47 51.43 -13.81
C ILE A 972 -7.28 50.47 -14.03
N SER A 973 -7.30 49.66 -15.09
CA SER A 973 -6.22 48.72 -15.41
C SER A 973 -4.87 49.38 -15.74
N GLN A 974 -4.84 50.70 -15.98
CA GLN A 974 -3.64 51.49 -16.26
C GLN A 974 -3.11 52.26 -15.04
N SER A 975 -3.74 52.11 -13.87
CA SER A 975 -3.29 52.74 -12.62
C SER A 975 -2.02 52.08 -12.07
N ALA A 976 -1.19 52.85 -11.36
CA ALA A 976 0.10 52.39 -10.87
C ALA A 976 0.02 51.27 -9.80
N ASP A 977 -1.13 51.15 -9.13
CA ASP A 977 -1.40 50.16 -8.09
C ASP A 977 -2.08 48.88 -8.63
N PHE A 978 -2.18 48.73 -9.96
CA PHE A 978 -2.82 47.57 -10.61
C PHE A 978 -1.82 46.43 -10.84
N SER A 979 -2.07 45.26 -10.26
CA SER A 979 -1.08 44.17 -10.18
C SER A 979 -1.43 42.86 -10.91
N ASP A 980 -2.58 42.78 -11.58
CA ASP A 980 -3.02 41.55 -12.28
C ASP A 980 -2.84 41.67 -13.81
N PRO A 981 -1.87 40.95 -14.41
CA PRO A 981 -1.63 41.03 -15.85
C PRO A 981 -2.70 40.34 -16.70
N ARG A 982 -3.35 39.27 -16.22
CA ARG A 982 -4.43 38.58 -16.96
C ARG A 982 -5.67 39.46 -17.05
N GLU A 983 -5.98 40.21 -16.00
CA GLU A 983 -7.06 41.20 -15.98
C GLU A 983 -6.73 42.46 -16.81
N VAL A 984 -5.47 42.93 -16.85
CA VAL A 984 -5.05 44.00 -17.79
C VAL A 984 -5.28 43.56 -19.25
N ILE A 985 -4.92 42.32 -19.59
CA ILE A 985 -5.16 41.76 -20.93
C ILE A 985 -6.65 41.71 -21.24
N ASP A 986 -7.49 41.29 -20.28
CA ASP A 986 -8.95 41.24 -20.50
C ASP A 986 -9.61 42.62 -20.55
N ALA A 987 -9.10 43.62 -19.82
CA ALA A 987 -9.53 45.02 -19.93
C ALA A 987 -9.19 45.61 -21.32
N GLN A 988 -7.98 45.37 -21.82
CA GLN A 988 -7.57 45.74 -23.19
C GLN A 988 -8.44 45.05 -24.24
N ARG A 989 -8.67 43.74 -24.09
CA ARG A 989 -9.55 42.94 -24.95
C ARG A 989 -10.98 43.50 -24.94
N GLY A 990 -11.53 43.77 -23.76
CA GLY A 990 -12.89 44.29 -23.56
C GLY A 990 -13.09 45.66 -24.20
N ALA A 991 -12.13 46.58 -24.06
CA ALA A 991 -12.15 47.87 -24.76
C ALA A 991 -12.16 47.69 -26.29
N GLY A 992 -11.35 46.77 -26.81
CA GLY A 992 -11.36 46.39 -28.23
C GLY A 992 -12.71 45.82 -28.70
N VAL A 993 -13.32 44.93 -27.91
CA VAL A 993 -14.64 44.33 -28.20
C VAL A 993 -15.75 45.39 -28.21
N ALA A 994 -15.83 46.26 -27.20
CA ALA A 994 -16.85 47.30 -27.15
C ALA A 994 -16.70 48.31 -28.31
N LEU A 995 -15.47 48.64 -28.71
CA LEU A 995 -15.19 49.44 -29.90
C LEU A 995 -15.59 48.71 -31.21
N MET A 996 -15.37 47.40 -31.30
CA MET A 996 -15.83 46.60 -32.44
C MET A 996 -17.36 46.64 -32.58
N TYR A 997 -18.11 46.46 -31.48
CA TYR A 997 -19.57 46.42 -31.55
C TYR A 997 -20.23 47.77 -31.88
N VAL A 998 -19.63 48.91 -31.49
CA VAL A 998 -20.08 50.23 -31.99
C VAL A 998 -19.63 50.56 -33.42
N GLY A 999 -18.92 49.64 -34.09
CA GLY A 999 -18.45 49.79 -35.48
C GLY A 999 -17.11 50.52 -35.65
N GLU A 1000 -16.40 50.80 -34.56
CA GLU A 1000 -15.14 51.57 -34.53
C GLU A 1000 -13.91 50.67 -34.73
N TYR A 1001 -13.98 49.77 -35.73
CA TYR A 1001 -12.99 48.69 -35.97
C TYR A 1001 -11.53 49.16 -36.04
N VAL A 1002 -11.29 50.38 -36.57
CA VAL A 1002 -9.93 50.97 -36.66
C VAL A 1002 -9.39 51.35 -35.28
N LYS A 1003 -10.27 51.77 -34.36
CA LYS A 1003 -9.92 52.12 -32.97
C LYS A 1003 -9.82 50.88 -32.08
N ALA A 1004 -10.55 49.81 -32.39
CA ALA A 1004 -10.48 48.53 -31.68
C ALA A 1004 -9.09 47.86 -31.80
N LEU A 1005 -8.51 47.86 -33.01
CA LEU A 1005 -7.31 47.07 -33.32
C LEU A 1005 -6.10 47.32 -32.40
N PRO A 1006 -5.70 48.56 -32.04
CA PRO A 1006 -4.57 48.79 -31.14
C PRO A 1006 -4.71 48.14 -29.76
N PHE A 1007 -5.91 48.15 -29.17
CA PHE A 1007 -6.15 47.51 -27.86
C PHE A 1007 -6.08 45.98 -27.96
N LEU A 1008 -6.65 45.42 -29.04
CA LEU A 1008 -6.59 43.98 -29.31
C LEU A 1008 -5.17 43.50 -29.64
N GLN A 1009 -4.36 44.35 -30.27
CA GLN A 1009 -2.93 44.10 -30.50
C GLN A 1009 -2.15 44.17 -29.19
N LYS A 1010 -2.43 45.13 -28.30
CA LYS A 1010 -1.75 45.15 -27.00
C LYS A 1010 -2.17 43.99 -26.09
N ALA A 1011 -3.41 43.51 -26.20
CA ALA A 1011 -3.85 42.26 -25.57
C ALA A 1011 -3.06 41.04 -26.10
N GLU A 1012 -2.85 40.95 -27.43
CA GLU A 1012 -2.03 39.89 -28.04
C GLU A 1012 -0.56 39.93 -27.56
N GLU A 1013 0.06 41.10 -27.55
CA GLU A 1013 1.44 41.29 -27.06
C GLU A 1013 1.58 40.84 -25.60
N LEU A 1014 0.74 41.37 -24.70
CA LEU A 1014 0.79 41.06 -23.27
C LEU A 1014 0.48 39.58 -22.99
N ALA A 1015 -0.50 39.00 -23.70
CA ALA A 1015 -0.79 37.56 -23.61
C ALA A 1015 0.37 36.69 -24.09
N THR A 1016 1.17 37.18 -25.05
CA THR A 1016 2.40 36.52 -25.51
C THR A 1016 3.53 36.66 -24.48
N GLU A 1017 3.66 37.82 -23.83
CA GLU A 1017 4.62 38.06 -22.74
C GLU A 1017 4.39 37.10 -21.56
N ILE A 1018 3.13 36.90 -21.13
CA ILE A 1018 2.77 35.93 -20.07
C ILE A 1018 2.52 34.50 -20.57
N ARG A 1019 2.63 34.24 -21.88
CA ARG A 1019 2.40 32.94 -22.54
C ARG A 1019 1.03 32.30 -22.28
N SER A 1020 -0.05 33.07 -22.32
CA SER A 1020 -1.42 32.59 -22.10
C SER A 1020 -2.11 32.27 -23.45
N PRO A 1021 -2.12 31.00 -23.94
CA PRO A 1021 -2.56 30.68 -25.30
C PRO A 1021 -4.06 30.96 -25.52
N ASP A 1022 -4.86 30.85 -24.46
CA ASP A 1022 -6.28 31.23 -24.45
C ASP A 1022 -6.47 32.73 -24.77
N GLN A 1023 -5.71 33.63 -24.14
CA GLN A 1023 -5.83 35.07 -24.32
C GLN A 1023 -5.26 35.51 -25.66
N ILE A 1024 -4.18 34.85 -26.15
CA ILE A 1024 -3.66 35.04 -27.51
C ILE A 1024 -4.74 34.67 -28.55
N ALA A 1025 -5.32 33.46 -28.44
CA ALA A 1025 -6.35 32.98 -29.36
C ALA A 1025 -7.59 33.90 -29.38
N ASN A 1026 -8.04 34.36 -28.20
CA ASN A 1026 -9.14 35.30 -28.05
C ASN A 1026 -8.84 36.66 -28.70
N ALA A 1027 -7.65 37.24 -28.44
CA ALA A 1027 -7.24 38.52 -29.03
C ALA A 1027 -7.15 38.44 -30.57
N LEU A 1028 -6.51 37.39 -31.10
CA LEU A 1028 -6.40 37.12 -32.54
C LEU A 1028 -7.78 36.98 -33.20
N GLY A 1029 -8.70 36.23 -32.60
CA GLY A 1029 -10.05 36.03 -33.14
C GLY A 1029 -10.87 37.32 -33.29
N ILE A 1030 -10.71 38.28 -32.36
CA ILE A 1030 -11.39 39.58 -32.43
C ILE A 1030 -10.68 40.52 -33.41
N GLN A 1031 -9.33 40.48 -33.50
CA GLN A 1031 -8.58 41.20 -34.53
C GLN A 1031 -9.00 40.75 -35.94
N ALA A 1032 -9.15 39.45 -36.18
CA ALA A 1032 -9.61 38.90 -37.46
C ALA A 1032 -11.00 39.43 -37.84
N GLN A 1033 -11.94 39.48 -36.89
CA GLN A 1033 -13.27 40.06 -37.12
C GLN A 1033 -13.20 41.56 -37.48
N CYS A 1034 -12.38 42.34 -36.77
CA CYS A 1034 -12.17 43.76 -37.09
C CYS A 1034 -11.55 43.95 -38.48
N LEU A 1035 -10.58 43.12 -38.88
CA LEU A 1035 -9.91 43.20 -40.18
C LEU A 1035 -10.81 42.73 -41.33
N PHE A 1036 -11.63 41.71 -41.11
CA PHE A 1036 -12.68 41.28 -42.04
C PHE A 1036 -13.70 42.41 -42.29
N ARG A 1037 -14.18 43.07 -41.23
CA ARG A 1037 -15.09 44.22 -41.34
C ARG A 1037 -14.46 45.46 -42.01
N LEU A 1038 -13.13 45.48 -42.14
CA LEU A 1038 -12.35 46.51 -42.83
C LEU A 1038 -11.86 46.07 -44.24
N ASP A 1039 -12.30 44.92 -44.74
CA ASP A 1039 -11.92 44.35 -46.06
C ASP A 1039 -10.41 44.06 -46.22
N ARG A 1040 -9.71 43.78 -45.11
CA ARG A 1040 -8.24 43.61 -45.04
C ARG A 1040 -7.81 42.14 -45.07
N TRP A 1041 -8.22 41.42 -46.11
CA TRP A 1041 -8.03 39.97 -46.27
C TRP A 1041 -6.61 39.46 -46.03
N ASP A 1042 -5.59 40.12 -46.57
CA ASP A 1042 -4.18 39.75 -46.36
C ASP A 1042 -3.80 39.66 -44.87
N LYS A 1043 -4.40 40.52 -44.04
CA LYS A 1043 -4.16 40.55 -42.58
C LYS A 1043 -5.04 39.57 -41.81
N VAL A 1044 -6.18 39.15 -42.36
CA VAL A 1044 -6.98 38.06 -41.81
C VAL A 1044 -6.24 36.74 -42.00
N LEU A 1045 -5.68 36.50 -43.20
CA LEU A 1045 -4.87 35.31 -43.49
C LEU A 1045 -3.61 35.24 -42.62
N ALA A 1046 -2.89 36.35 -42.43
CA ALA A 1046 -1.73 36.41 -41.53
C ALA A 1046 -2.08 36.15 -40.05
N ILE A 1047 -3.33 36.37 -39.63
CA ILE A 1047 -3.81 35.97 -38.29
C ILE A 1047 -4.19 34.49 -38.28
N GLU A 1048 -4.78 33.96 -39.35
CA GLU A 1048 -5.06 32.53 -39.47
C GLU A 1048 -3.77 31.69 -39.40
N GLU A 1049 -2.68 32.15 -40.02
CA GLU A 1049 -1.36 31.52 -39.91
C GLU A 1049 -0.85 31.50 -38.46
N LYS A 1050 -0.91 32.63 -37.73
CA LYS A 1050 -0.60 32.67 -36.28
C LYS A 1050 -1.49 31.73 -35.47
N TRP A 1051 -2.77 31.63 -35.81
CA TRP A 1051 -3.74 30.84 -35.06
C TRP A 1051 -3.50 29.34 -35.27
N ARG A 1052 -3.18 28.91 -36.50
CA ARG A 1052 -2.75 27.53 -36.82
C ARG A 1052 -1.42 27.18 -36.13
N ASP A 1053 -0.45 28.09 -36.12
CA ASP A 1053 0.81 27.94 -35.39
C ASP A 1053 0.60 27.79 -33.87
N LEU A 1054 -0.36 28.53 -33.30
CA LEU A 1054 -0.76 28.38 -31.89
C LEU A 1054 -1.46 27.04 -31.61
N ASP A 1055 -2.41 26.63 -32.47
CA ASP A 1055 -3.18 25.38 -32.36
C ASP A 1055 -2.28 24.14 -32.53
N LEU A 1056 -1.23 24.23 -33.36
CA LEU A 1056 -0.20 23.18 -33.51
C LEU A 1056 0.73 23.05 -32.28
N ARG A 1057 1.05 24.15 -31.60
CA ARG A 1057 1.91 24.13 -30.39
C ARG A 1057 1.14 23.77 -29.12
N TYR A 1058 -0.15 24.07 -29.07
CA TYR A 1058 -1.01 23.88 -27.90
C TYR A 1058 -2.26 23.10 -28.30
N THR A 1059 -2.06 21.89 -28.83
CA THR A 1059 -3.11 21.03 -29.38
C THR A 1059 -4.14 20.66 -28.30
N ARG A 1060 -5.23 21.42 -28.21
CA ARG A 1060 -6.33 21.14 -27.27
C ARG A 1060 -7.13 19.92 -27.73
N GLN A 1061 -7.44 19.00 -26.82
CA GLN A 1061 -8.43 17.95 -27.09
C GLN A 1061 -9.83 18.58 -27.20
N ARG A 1062 -10.27 18.84 -28.43
CA ARG A 1062 -11.60 19.42 -28.70
C ARG A 1062 -12.67 18.34 -28.55
N VAL A 1063 -13.39 18.39 -27.43
CA VAL A 1063 -14.55 17.53 -27.16
C VAL A 1063 -15.76 18.07 -27.93
N GLY A 1064 -15.89 17.67 -29.20
CA GLY A 1064 -17.05 17.95 -30.05
C GLY A 1064 -16.73 18.60 -31.39
N GLU A 1065 -17.66 18.45 -32.35
CA GLU A 1065 -17.64 19.18 -33.63
C GLU A 1065 -18.26 20.58 -33.45
N THR A 1066 -17.67 21.60 -34.08
CA THR A 1066 -18.09 23.02 -34.05
C THR A 1066 -18.50 23.52 -35.43
#